data_AF-A0AAT9M8J8-F1
#
_entry.id   AF-A0AAT9M8J8-F1
#
_cell.length_a   1.000
_cell.length_b   1.000
_cell.length_c   1.000
_cell.angle_alpha   90.00
_cell.angle_beta   90.00
_cell.angle_gamma   90.00
#
_symmetry.space_group_name_H-M   'P 1'
#
loop_
_entity.id
_entity.type
_entity.pdbx_description
1 polymer ?
#
loop_
_entity_poly.entity_id
_entity_poly.type
_entity_poly.pdbx_seq_one_letter_code
_entity_poly.pdbx_strand_id
1 'polypeptide(L)'
;MRHVFDAVLDRFSAADPGTLRLRQAIRTAASVVLAIAALALLGLPITTIMLGTIVAMMSAMSVNDKTARAKAITFLLLPVSAVVSIGAGALLSPWPLVGDGAFLVIIFVAVYLRRYAPRGFAVGMVAFMVFFFSLFIHATVEQLPQLLFAVVVALCCSALSHFVLVPRRPRLNLRRIVVAFRARLAQLVDAAAHLVEDPDNRRQEQLRRRVARLHECALMVETELTDLVDPAQFDQWQQDVVDIELTGERLAIAARRLVAGAEIPGEVRAGLAAELAELRVLAGRDPRPALAYEDDMSISRLSAIGRQLDAMDNPPHVTRLRRAIRELAVSITTARAELESDTPAPVVEDDHAGRHRRADEEPAAAVAPAEPRTGLRLTTRQAIQAVIGAGLAILGGEFVSTSRWYWAVITAFLVFANTTSRGDILIRGFRRTVGTLLGILAGMVAATLVTGQNALILILIVGCISLGVYVVQVSYGLMTFFMTMMLALLYSLIGTFTPEVLVLRLEETVLGALAGGIAAVLVLPTKTRTIIKEDVAAVLAALRGFVGDATGLLRDADTVDLIDQSREIDKKLAELRKAAEPMTHVISPYRNQRSELRHLLAILGSSAYYVRDLAANAEPALLAADDRLPRTSSRIADNLNRLIAAVGGSDNDGGGEVVAGDGLSTHVRPRHLAEGAVDSDDAVSRRIMAGFDHLDELVVAMARPLGLSDDTDTEPSEEVDRVTSRLLGQVRDGSGQPLVDAALTLVDGKGRQVGRSVPADDGRFRIEVPRSGTYLLIASSPGRHPSADLVTVPAGPVEKDVVLDEERDAWR
;
A
#
# COMPACT_ATOMS: atom_id res chain seq x y z
N MET A 1 -31.79 -10.86 12.25
CA MET A 1 -31.78 -10.30 10.87
C MET A 1 -31.03 -8.97 10.79
N ARG A 2 -31.31 -7.97 11.64
CA ARG A 2 -30.58 -6.67 11.62
C ARG A 2 -29.05 -6.82 11.73
N HIS A 3 -28.55 -7.55 12.72
CA HIS A 3 -27.10 -7.80 12.85
C HIS A 3 -26.43 -8.48 11.63
N VAL A 4 -27.15 -9.35 10.90
CA VAL A 4 -26.62 -9.98 9.68
C VAL A 4 -26.57 -8.97 8.54
N PHE A 5 -27.59 -8.11 8.45
CA PHE A 5 -27.65 -7.05 7.45
C PHE A 5 -26.57 -5.98 7.69
N ASP A 6 -26.36 -5.58 8.95
CA ASP A 6 -25.33 -4.61 9.34
C ASP A 6 -23.93 -5.19 9.08
N ALA A 7 -23.68 -6.46 9.41
CA ALA A 7 -22.40 -7.12 9.09
C ALA A 7 -22.12 -7.21 7.57
N VAL A 8 -23.16 -7.39 6.74
CA VAL A 8 -23.03 -7.38 5.27
C VAL A 8 -22.74 -5.96 4.78
N LEU A 9 -23.42 -4.95 5.32
CA LEU A 9 -23.18 -3.54 5.01
C LEU A 9 -21.76 -3.11 5.40
N ASP A 10 -21.26 -3.51 6.57
CA ASP A 10 -19.90 -3.22 7.02
C ASP A 10 -18.84 -3.88 6.14
N ARG A 11 -19.12 -5.10 5.70
CA ARG A 11 -18.24 -5.80 4.76
C ARG A 11 -18.23 -5.11 3.40
N PHE A 12 -19.37 -4.59 2.96
CA PHE A 12 -19.50 -3.85 1.71
C PHE A 12 -18.82 -2.47 1.79
N SER A 13 -19.05 -1.70 2.86
CA SER A 13 -18.44 -0.38 3.09
C SER A 13 -16.92 -0.48 3.20
N ALA A 14 -16.40 -1.49 3.89
CA ALA A 14 -14.97 -1.75 3.95
C ALA A 14 -14.38 -2.16 2.58
N ALA A 15 -15.15 -2.85 1.73
CA ALA A 15 -14.72 -3.28 0.40
C ALA A 15 -14.71 -2.15 -0.64
N ASP A 16 -15.63 -1.18 -0.53
CA ASP A 16 -15.72 0.01 -1.39
C ASP A 16 -15.89 1.29 -0.54
N PRO A 17 -14.80 1.80 0.08
CA PRO A 17 -14.83 3.02 0.87
C PRO A 17 -15.40 4.19 0.06
N GLY A 18 -16.31 4.95 0.65
CA GLY A 18 -16.96 6.07 -0.05
C GLY A 18 -17.91 5.63 -1.17
N THR A 19 -18.17 4.33 -1.37
CA THR A 19 -18.97 3.77 -2.48
C THR A 19 -18.50 4.25 -3.86
N LEU A 20 -17.20 4.52 -4.00
CA LEU A 20 -16.64 5.18 -5.18
C LEU A 20 -16.82 4.29 -6.42
N ARG A 21 -16.58 2.98 -6.30
CA ARG A 21 -16.70 2.01 -7.38
C ARG A 21 -18.16 1.78 -7.74
N LEU A 22 -19.02 1.60 -6.73
CA LEU A 22 -20.47 1.44 -6.93
C LEU A 22 -21.06 2.64 -7.66
N ARG A 23 -20.69 3.85 -7.24
CA ARG A 23 -21.14 5.09 -7.87
C ARG A 23 -20.68 5.19 -9.33
N GLN A 24 -19.43 4.81 -9.62
CA GLN A 24 -18.92 4.79 -10.98
C GLN A 24 -19.68 3.77 -11.85
N ALA A 25 -19.97 2.59 -11.31
CA ALA A 25 -20.77 1.56 -11.97
C ALA A 25 -22.20 2.03 -12.27
N ILE A 26 -22.92 2.56 -11.26
CA ILE A 26 -24.28 3.09 -11.41
C ILE A 26 -24.31 4.22 -12.43
N ARG A 27 -23.34 5.15 -12.38
CA ARG A 27 -23.26 6.26 -13.33
C ARG A 27 -23.05 5.77 -14.77
N THR A 28 -22.16 4.80 -14.96
CA THR A 28 -21.90 4.23 -16.28
C THR A 28 -23.12 3.48 -16.80
N ALA A 29 -23.77 2.67 -15.94
CA ALA A 29 -25.01 1.98 -16.27
C ALA A 29 -26.13 2.95 -16.65
N ALA A 30 -26.34 4.01 -15.85
CA ALA A 30 -27.33 5.04 -16.14
C ALA A 30 -27.02 5.75 -17.47
N SER A 31 -25.75 6.10 -17.73
CA SER A 31 -25.33 6.72 -19.00
C SER A 31 -25.65 5.82 -20.21
N VAL A 32 -25.35 4.54 -20.10
CA VAL A 32 -25.59 3.52 -21.14
C VAL A 32 -27.09 3.32 -21.37
N VAL A 33 -27.87 3.10 -20.30
CA VAL A 33 -29.32 2.88 -20.40
C VAL A 33 -30.02 4.09 -21.01
N LEU A 34 -29.64 5.31 -20.61
CA LEU A 34 -30.18 6.54 -21.18
C LEU A 34 -29.82 6.71 -22.65
N ALA A 35 -28.57 6.41 -23.02
CA ALA A 35 -28.14 6.49 -24.42
C ALA A 35 -28.90 5.48 -25.29
N ILE A 36 -29.02 4.22 -24.86
CA ILE A 36 -29.79 3.19 -25.56
C ILE A 36 -31.24 3.64 -25.71
N ALA A 37 -31.88 4.06 -24.61
CA ALA A 37 -33.29 4.48 -24.61
C ALA A 37 -33.52 5.69 -25.53
N ALA A 38 -32.69 6.73 -25.42
CA ALA A 38 -32.81 7.94 -26.24
C ALA A 38 -32.64 7.64 -27.73
N LEU A 39 -31.60 6.88 -28.10
CA LEU A 39 -31.31 6.56 -29.50
C LEU A 39 -32.34 5.58 -30.09
N ALA A 40 -32.84 4.63 -29.30
CA ALA A 40 -33.90 3.70 -29.71
C ALA A 40 -35.24 4.42 -29.91
N LEU A 41 -35.60 5.37 -29.03
CA LEU A 41 -36.81 6.18 -29.18
C LEU A 41 -36.77 7.07 -30.43
N LEU A 42 -35.57 7.49 -30.85
CA LEU A 42 -35.35 8.23 -32.08
C LEU A 42 -35.37 7.34 -33.34
N GLY A 43 -35.61 6.03 -33.20
CA GLY A 43 -35.71 5.09 -34.32
C GLY A 43 -34.40 4.88 -35.07
N LEU A 44 -33.25 5.14 -34.43
CA LEU A 44 -31.95 5.00 -35.08
C LEU A 44 -31.57 3.52 -35.29
N PRO A 45 -30.81 3.19 -36.34
CA PRO A 45 -30.32 1.84 -36.59
C PRO A 45 -29.48 1.31 -35.42
N ILE A 46 -29.52 -0.01 -35.22
CA ILE A 46 -28.80 -0.70 -34.13
C ILE A 46 -27.30 -0.36 -34.13
N THR A 47 -26.67 -0.24 -35.30
CA THR A 47 -25.25 0.14 -35.43
C THR A 47 -24.96 1.52 -34.86
N THR A 48 -25.87 2.48 -35.04
CA THR A 48 -25.76 3.84 -34.51
C THR A 48 -26.01 3.85 -33.00
N ILE A 49 -26.98 3.05 -32.52
CA ILE A 49 -27.23 2.85 -31.09
C ILE A 49 -26.00 2.24 -30.41
N MET A 50 -25.32 1.28 -31.04
CA MET A 50 -24.10 0.66 -30.53
C MET A 50 -22.97 1.67 -30.37
N LEU A 51 -22.73 2.52 -31.39
CA LEU A 51 -21.74 3.59 -31.31
C LEU A 51 -22.04 4.53 -30.13
N GLY A 52 -23.27 5.03 -30.04
CA GLY A 52 -23.67 5.91 -28.94
C GLY A 52 -23.55 5.26 -27.57
N THR A 53 -23.90 3.97 -27.46
CA THR A 53 -23.77 3.19 -26.21
C THR A 53 -22.32 3.11 -25.75
N ILE A 54 -21.40 2.82 -26.67
CA ILE A 54 -19.98 2.68 -26.35
C ILE A 54 -19.35 4.03 -26.04
N VAL A 55 -19.76 5.10 -26.72
CA VAL A 55 -19.33 6.45 -26.39
C VAL A 55 -19.82 6.85 -25.00
N ALA A 56 -21.09 6.62 -24.66
CA ALA A 56 -21.65 6.92 -23.34
C ALA A 56 -20.93 6.14 -22.21
N MET A 57 -20.59 4.87 -22.47
CA MET A 57 -19.82 4.04 -21.55
C MET A 57 -18.39 4.58 -21.38
N MET A 58 -17.69 4.86 -22.48
CA MET A 58 -16.30 5.30 -22.47
C MET A 58 -16.15 6.70 -21.87
N SER A 59 -17.04 7.63 -22.17
CA SER A 59 -17.05 8.94 -21.53
C SER A 59 -17.30 8.81 -20.03
N ALA A 60 -18.23 7.96 -19.61
CA ALA A 60 -18.53 7.78 -18.20
C ALA A 60 -17.42 7.12 -17.38
N MET A 61 -16.61 6.27 -18.01
CA MET A 61 -15.46 5.64 -17.36
C MET A 61 -14.21 6.52 -17.34
N SER A 62 -14.03 7.36 -18.36
CA SER A 62 -12.77 8.10 -18.56
C SER A 62 -12.78 9.52 -18.00
N VAL A 63 -13.94 10.18 -17.88
CA VAL A 63 -14.06 11.52 -17.31
C VAL A 63 -13.98 11.47 -15.78
N ASN A 64 -12.77 11.69 -15.25
CA ASN A 64 -12.46 11.59 -13.82
C ASN A 64 -11.90 12.90 -13.23
N ASP A 65 -12.17 14.06 -13.85
CA ASP A 65 -11.72 15.36 -13.32
C ASP A 65 -12.26 15.61 -11.90
N LYS A 66 -11.49 16.29 -11.04
CA LYS A 66 -11.87 16.53 -9.63
C LYS A 66 -13.04 17.51 -9.52
N THR A 67 -12.96 18.65 -10.21
CA THR A 67 -13.92 19.76 -10.11
C THR A 67 -15.01 19.67 -11.18
N ALA A 68 -16.20 20.21 -10.89
CA ALA A 68 -17.32 20.25 -11.83
C ALA A 68 -16.96 21.05 -13.10
N ARG A 69 -16.24 22.17 -12.94
CA ARG A 69 -15.76 23.00 -14.06
C ARG A 69 -14.81 22.23 -14.97
N ALA A 70 -13.83 21.51 -14.41
CA ALA A 70 -12.90 20.70 -15.20
C ALA A 70 -13.63 19.57 -15.96
N LYS A 71 -14.61 18.90 -15.32
CA LYS A 71 -15.46 17.91 -16.02
C LYS A 71 -16.23 18.53 -17.18
N ALA A 72 -16.81 19.70 -16.99
CA ALA A 72 -17.56 20.40 -18.03
C ALA A 72 -16.66 20.73 -19.24
N ILE A 73 -15.45 21.21 -18.99
CA ILE A 73 -14.45 21.44 -20.05
C ILE A 73 -14.13 20.14 -20.78
N THR A 74 -13.90 19.03 -20.07
CA THR A 74 -13.64 17.73 -20.70
C THR A 74 -14.83 17.31 -21.58
N PHE A 75 -16.07 17.43 -21.09
CA PHE A 75 -17.28 17.13 -21.87
C PHE A 75 -17.46 18.01 -23.11
N LEU A 76 -16.96 19.25 -23.09
CA LEU A 76 -16.95 20.12 -24.28
C LEU A 76 -15.89 19.71 -25.31
N LEU A 77 -14.80 19.07 -24.88
CA LEU A 77 -13.72 18.59 -25.76
C LEU A 77 -14.07 17.24 -26.43
N LEU A 78 -14.88 16.39 -25.78
CA LEU A 78 -15.22 15.06 -26.32
C LEU A 78 -15.92 15.10 -27.69
N PRO A 79 -16.91 15.98 -27.97
CA PRO A 79 -17.52 16.10 -29.29
C PRO A 79 -16.52 16.48 -30.36
N VAL A 80 -15.61 17.43 -30.07
CA VAL A 80 -14.57 17.86 -31.03
C VAL A 80 -13.68 16.69 -31.41
N SER A 81 -13.24 15.92 -30.40
CA SER A 81 -12.45 14.72 -30.61
C SER A 81 -13.19 13.68 -31.44
N ALA A 82 -14.48 13.48 -31.20
CA ALA A 82 -15.29 12.53 -31.94
C ALA A 82 -15.52 12.97 -33.39
N VAL A 83 -15.77 14.27 -33.64
CA VAL A 83 -15.91 14.83 -34.98
C VAL A 83 -14.65 14.60 -35.81
N VAL A 84 -13.47 14.90 -35.25
CA VAL A 84 -12.19 14.67 -35.93
C VAL A 84 -11.99 13.18 -36.24
N SER A 85 -12.28 12.30 -35.27
CA SER A 85 -12.13 10.85 -35.45
C SER A 85 -13.10 10.24 -36.46
N ILE A 86 -14.42 10.46 -36.34
CA ILE A 86 -15.38 9.90 -37.32
C ILE A 86 -15.18 10.56 -38.68
N GLY A 87 -14.94 11.87 -38.73
CA GLY A 87 -14.69 12.58 -39.98
C GLY A 87 -13.49 12.00 -40.73
N ALA A 88 -12.36 11.80 -40.03
CA ALA A 88 -11.20 11.16 -40.62
C ALA A 88 -11.49 9.72 -41.07
N GLY A 89 -12.15 8.91 -40.25
CA GLY A 89 -12.49 7.53 -40.60
C GLY A 89 -13.44 7.43 -41.80
N ALA A 90 -14.42 8.32 -41.90
CA ALA A 90 -15.37 8.36 -43.01
C ALA A 90 -14.74 8.84 -44.32
N LEU A 91 -13.86 9.85 -44.26
CA LEU A 91 -13.13 10.36 -45.43
C LEU A 91 -12.10 9.36 -45.96
N LEU A 92 -11.50 8.57 -45.07
CA LEU A 92 -10.48 7.57 -45.41
C LEU A 92 -11.06 6.19 -45.75
N SER A 93 -12.38 6.01 -45.61
CA SER A 93 -13.10 4.77 -45.95
C SER A 93 -12.76 4.21 -47.35
N PRO A 94 -12.59 5.03 -48.41
CA PRO A 94 -12.20 4.52 -49.73
C PRO A 94 -10.77 3.97 -49.80
N TRP A 95 -9.88 4.34 -48.88
CA TRP A 95 -8.45 4.02 -48.90
C TRP A 95 -8.02 3.26 -47.62
N PRO A 96 -8.34 1.96 -47.49
CA PRO A 96 -8.15 1.21 -46.25
C PRO A 96 -6.73 1.30 -45.67
N LEU A 97 -5.71 1.15 -46.52
CA LEU A 97 -4.29 1.24 -46.11
C LEU A 97 -3.92 2.61 -45.51
N VAL A 98 -4.53 3.69 -46.01
CA VAL A 98 -4.34 5.04 -45.45
C VAL A 98 -5.12 5.20 -44.14
N GLY A 99 -6.30 4.59 -44.05
CA GLY A 99 -7.08 4.49 -42.83
C GLY A 99 -6.30 3.82 -41.69
N ASP A 100 -5.58 2.75 -41.97
CA ASP A 100 -4.75 2.04 -40.98
C ASP A 100 -3.58 2.90 -40.49
N GLY A 101 -2.92 3.62 -41.42
CA GLY A 101 -1.90 4.61 -41.08
C GLY A 101 -2.46 5.73 -40.19
N ALA A 102 -3.64 6.26 -40.52
CA ALA A 102 -4.31 7.26 -39.70
C ALA A 102 -4.72 6.70 -38.32
N PHE A 103 -5.06 5.40 -38.23
CA PHE A 103 -5.35 4.76 -36.95
C PHE A 103 -4.13 4.78 -36.03
N LEU A 104 -2.95 4.45 -36.56
CA LEU A 104 -1.69 4.52 -35.82
C LEU A 104 -1.39 5.95 -35.35
N VAL A 105 -1.67 6.97 -36.16
CA VAL A 105 -1.54 8.39 -35.76
C VAL A 105 -2.49 8.71 -34.61
N ILE A 106 -3.74 8.27 -34.67
CA ILE A 106 -4.71 8.49 -33.58
C ILE A 106 -4.29 7.76 -32.30
N ILE A 107 -3.76 6.54 -32.40
CA ILE A 107 -3.18 5.80 -31.27
C ILE A 107 -2.05 6.60 -30.63
N PHE A 108 -1.13 7.13 -31.44
CA PHE A 108 -0.04 7.98 -30.95
C PHE A 108 -0.57 9.19 -30.19
N VAL A 109 -1.47 9.96 -30.81
CA VAL A 109 -2.05 11.18 -30.21
C VAL A 109 -2.83 10.83 -28.93
N ALA A 110 -3.64 9.77 -28.95
CA ALA A 110 -4.43 9.33 -27.80
C ALA A 110 -3.56 8.96 -26.60
N VAL A 111 -2.43 8.27 -26.83
CA VAL A 111 -1.49 7.92 -25.75
C VAL A 111 -0.68 9.14 -25.31
N TYR A 112 -0.26 9.98 -26.24
CA TYR A 112 0.52 11.19 -25.96
C TYR A 112 -0.28 12.21 -25.13
N LEU A 113 -1.57 12.38 -25.41
CA LEU A 113 -2.47 13.28 -24.69
C LEU A 113 -2.63 12.92 -23.22
N ARG A 114 -2.35 11.67 -22.81
CA ARG A 114 -2.39 11.25 -21.39
C ARG A 114 -1.47 12.09 -20.50
N ARG A 115 -0.50 12.82 -21.05
CA ARG A 115 0.33 13.79 -20.33
C ARG A 115 -0.46 14.93 -19.69
N TYR A 116 -1.66 15.24 -20.19
CA TYR A 116 -2.49 16.34 -19.71
C TYR A 116 -3.49 15.91 -18.63
N ALA A 117 -3.15 14.91 -17.81
CA ALA A 117 -3.97 14.49 -16.66
C ALA A 117 -5.36 13.92 -17.11
N PRO A 118 -6.41 13.81 -16.26
CA PRO A 118 -7.65 13.06 -16.56
C PRO A 118 -8.29 13.40 -17.92
N ARG A 119 -8.32 14.68 -18.29
CA ARG A 119 -8.91 15.15 -19.55
C ARG A 119 -8.25 14.54 -20.79
N GLY A 120 -6.92 14.43 -20.79
CA GLY A 120 -6.16 13.92 -21.93
C GLY A 120 -6.39 12.43 -22.14
N PHE A 121 -6.56 11.69 -21.04
CA PHE A 121 -6.97 10.29 -21.10
C PHE A 121 -8.38 10.13 -21.69
N ALA A 122 -9.36 10.94 -21.24
CA ALA A 122 -10.73 10.87 -21.73
C ALA A 122 -10.84 11.20 -23.23
N VAL A 123 -10.25 12.32 -23.65
CA VAL A 123 -10.22 12.74 -25.06
C VAL A 123 -9.55 11.67 -25.93
N GLY A 124 -8.38 11.16 -25.53
CA GLY A 124 -7.67 10.12 -26.28
C GLY A 124 -8.45 8.81 -26.37
N MET A 125 -9.09 8.37 -25.29
CA MET A 125 -9.91 7.15 -25.29
C MET A 125 -11.13 7.27 -26.19
N VAL A 126 -11.83 8.40 -26.18
CA VAL A 126 -12.96 8.65 -27.08
C VAL A 126 -12.48 8.74 -28.53
N ALA A 127 -11.39 9.47 -28.82
CA ALA A 127 -10.81 9.57 -30.16
C ALA A 127 -10.53 8.19 -30.77
N PHE A 128 -9.85 7.32 -29.99
CA PHE A 128 -9.51 5.96 -30.39
C PHE A 128 -10.75 5.11 -30.66
N MET A 129 -11.69 5.08 -29.71
CA MET A 129 -12.88 4.21 -29.81
C MET A 129 -13.80 4.63 -30.96
N VAL A 130 -13.96 5.94 -31.14
CA VAL A 130 -14.81 6.49 -32.19
C VAL A 130 -14.21 6.26 -33.58
N PHE A 131 -12.89 6.43 -33.74
CA PHE A 131 -12.22 6.13 -35.01
C PHE A 131 -12.27 4.62 -35.33
N PHE A 132 -12.00 3.77 -34.34
CA PHE A 132 -12.15 2.32 -34.46
C PHE A 132 -13.56 1.95 -34.94
N PHE A 133 -14.60 2.54 -34.35
CA PHE A 133 -15.98 2.26 -34.76
C PHE A 133 -16.25 2.70 -36.19
N SER A 134 -15.71 3.84 -36.61
CA SER A 134 -15.82 4.33 -37.98
C SER A 134 -15.23 3.34 -38.98
N LEU A 135 -14.07 2.74 -38.69
CA LEU A 135 -13.49 1.68 -39.52
C LEU A 135 -14.32 0.40 -39.48
N PHE A 136 -14.76 -0.01 -38.28
CA PHE A 136 -15.53 -1.24 -38.10
C PHE A 136 -16.83 -1.25 -38.91
N ILE A 137 -17.59 -0.15 -38.89
CA ILE A 137 -18.84 -0.03 -39.65
C ILE A 137 -18.65 0.43 -41.10
N HIS A 138 -17.41 0.69 -41.53
CA HIS A 138 -17.08 1.29 -42.83
C HIS A 138 -17.89 2.57 -43.08
N ALA A 139 -17.87 3.49 -42.10
CA ALA A 139 -18.68 4.69 -42.13
C ALA A 139 -18.42 5.50 -43.41
N THR A 140 -19.48 5.99 -44.05
CA THR A 140 -19.38 6.87 -45.22
C THR A 140 -19.66 8.31 -44.81
N VAL A 141 -19.28 9.26 -45.67
CA VAL A 141 -19.53 10.69 -45.45
C VAL A 141 -21.04 10.98 -45.33
N GLU A 142 -21.89 10.20 -45.99
CA GLU A 142 -23.35 10.32 -45.91
C GLU A 142 -23.90 9.96 -44.53
N GLN A 143 -23.27 9.00 -43.83
CA GLN A 143 -23.69 8.57 -42.49
C GLN A 143 -23.16 9.51 -41.40
N LEU A 144 -22.19 10.38 -41.72
CA LEU A 144 -21.50 11.24 -40.76
C LEU A 144 -22.47 12.08 -39.89
N PRO A 145 -23.50 12.76 -40.45
CA PRO A 145 -24.41 13.56 -39.63
C PRO A 145 -25.15 12.71 -38.59
N GLN A 146 -25.58 11.51 -38.98
CA GLN A 146 -26.30 10.59 -38.11
C GLN A 146 -25.41 10.03 -37.00
N LEU A 147 -24.17 9.65 -37.33
CA LEU A 147 -23.20 9.14 -36.36
C LEU A 147 -22.80 10.23 -35.35
N LEU A 148 -22.54 11.45 -35.84
CA LEU A 148 -22.22 12.59 -34.97
C LEU A 148 -23.39 12.96 -34.07
N PHE A 149 -24.61 12.95 -34.58
CA PHE A 149 -25.81 13.17 -33.78
C PHE A 149 -25.92 12.14 -32.65
N ALA A 150 -25.71 10.86 -32.95
CA ALA A 150 -25.75 9.80 -31.94
C ALA A 150 -24.66 9.96 -30.87
N VAL A 151 -23.46 10.37 -31.26
CA VAL A 151 -22.37 10.70 -30.33
C VAL A 151 -22.75 11.85 -29.41
N VAL A 152 -23.31 12.93 -29.95
CA VAL A 152 -23.72 14.10 -29.16
C VAL A 152 -24.81 13.70 -28.16
N VAL A 153 -25.83 12.95 -28.60
CA VAL A 153 -26.88 12.43 -27.70
C VAL A 153 -26.28 11.56 -26.59
N ALA A 154 -25.36 10.64 -26.93
CA ALA A 154 -24.68 9.80 -25.96
C ALA A 154 -23.86 10.59 -24.93
N LEU A 155 -23.11 11.62 -25.38
CA LEU A 155 -22.35 12.50 -24.50
C LEU A 155 -23.27 13.35 -23.62
N CYS A 156 -24.42 13.80 -24.12
CA CYS A 156 -25.45 14.47 -23.33
C CYS A 156 -26.05 13.55 -22.26
N CYS A 157 -26.38 12.30 -22.60
CA CYS A 157 -26.84 11.29 -21.63
C CYS A 157 -25.78 11.01 -20.56
N SER A 158 -24.51 10.91 -20.96
CA SER A 158 -23.40 10.74 -20.04
C SER A 158 -23.22 11.97 -19.13
N ALA A 159 -23.27 13.18 -19.68
CA ALA A 159 -23.20 14.42 -18.91
C ALA A 159 -24.36 14.54 -17.92
N LEU A 160 -25.60 14.21 -18.34
CA LEU A 160 -26.78 14.14 -17.47
C LEU A 160 -26.54 13.19 -16.29
N SER A 161 -25.91 12.05 -16.54
CA SER A 161 -25.54 11.11 -15.48
C SER A 161 -24.48 11.66 -14.52
N HIS A 162 -23.51 12.43 -15.02
CA HIS A 162 -22.43 13.04 -14.21
C HIS A 162 -22.91 14.20 -13.35
N PHE A 163 -23.77 15.06 -13.89
CA PHE A 163 -24.16 16.32 -13.26
C PHE A 163 -25.50 16.25 -12.53
N VAL A 164 -26.44 15.41 -12.97
CA VAL A 164 -27.83 15.42 -12.45
C VAL A 164 -28.20 14.13 -11.73
N LEU A 165 -28.00 12.96 -12.35
CA LEU A 165 -28.49 11.69 -11.78
C LEU A 165 -27.59 11.14 -10.67
N VAL A 166 -26.26 11.16 -10.89
CA VAL A 166 -25.27 10.66 -9.94
C VAL A 166 -24.22 11.74 -9.61
N PRO A 167 -24.66 12.90 -9.09
CA PRO A 167 -23.79 14.02 -8.81
C PRO A 167 -22.75 13.66 -7.73
N ARG A 168 -21.55 14.25 -7.84
CA ARG A 168 -20.55 14.13 -6.77
C ARG A 168 -21.02 14.99 -5.59
N ARG A 169 -21.41 14.35 -4.49
CA ARG A 169 -21.72 15.01 -3.22
C ARG A 169 -20.54 14.78 -2.26
N PRO A 170 -19.56 15.70 -2.18
CA PRO A 170 -18.31 15.46 -1.47
C PRO A 170 -18.54 15.19 0.03
N ARG A 171 -19.40 15.96 0.70
CA ARG A 171 -19.78 15.73 2.11
C ARG A 171 -20.34 14.33 2.40
N LEU A 172 -21.24 13.83 1.53
CA LEU A 172 -21.76 12.47 1.68
C LEU A 172 -20.70 11.40 1.40
N ASN A 173 -19.73 11.67 0.53
CA ASN A 173 -18.63 10.73 0.31
C ASN A 173 -17.73 10.67 1.54
N LEU A 174 -17.37 11.82 2.12
CA LEU A 174 -16.59 11.90 3.35
C LEU A 174 -17.25 11.07 4.46
N ARG A 175 -18.55 11.28 4.70
CA ARG A 175 -19.32 10.47 5.67
C ARG A 175 -19.24 8.97 5.38
N ARG A 176 -19.36 8.55 4.12
CA ARG A 176 -19.24 7.13 3.72
C ARG A 176 -17.82 6.58 3.88
N ILE A 177 -16.79 7.42 3.70
CA ILE A 177 -15.39 7.03 3.90
C ILE A 177 -15.12 6.88 5.40
N VAL A 178 -15.62 7.79 6.25
CA VAL A 178 -15.50 7.66 7.72
C VAL A 178 -16.18 6.38 8.23
N VAL A 179 -17.38 6.06 7.73
CA VAL A 179 -18.05 4.78 8.04
C VAL A 179 -17.20 3.58 7.60
N ALA A 180 -16.59 3.63 6.42
CA ALA A 180 -15.70 2.59 5.94
C ALA A 180 -14.39 2.48 6.75
N PHE A 181 -13.85 3.61 7.23
CA PHE A 181 -12.68 3.68 8.09
C PHE A 181 -12.95 2.95 9.41
N ARG A 182 -14.09 3.24 10.05
CA ARG A 182 -14.55 2.54 11.26
C ARG A 182 -14.76 1.05 11.04
N ALA A 183 -15.42 0.66 9.94
CA ALA A 183 -15.59 -0.74 9.58
C ALA A 183 -14.24 -1.46 9.37
N ARG A 184 -13.24 -0.78 8.78
CA ARG A 184 -11.87 -1.30 8.62
C ARG A 184 -11.13 -1.39 9.95
N LEU A 185 -11.34 -0.44 10.86
CA LEU A 185 -10.79 -0.48 12.22
C LEU A 185 -11.37 -1.66 13.02
N ALA A 186 -12.69 -1.85 13.00
CA ALA A 186 -13.33 -3.01 13.61
C ALA A 186 -12.81 -4.33 13.02
N GLN A 187 -12.58 -4.38 11.70
CA GLN A 187 -11.91 -5.51 11.06
C GLN A 187 -10.46 -5.66 11.55
N LEU A 188 -9.71 -4.59 11.78
CA LEU A 188 -8.35 -4.71 12.32
C LEU A 188 -8.36 -5.36 13.70
N VAL A 189 -9.21 -4.87 14.61
CA VAL A 189 -9.37 -5.41 15.97
C VAL A 189 -9.81 -6.87 15.93
N ASP A 190 -10.75 -7.20 15.05
CA ASP A 190 -11.22 -8.57 14.82
C ASP A 190 -10.10 -9.51 14.35
N ALA A 191 -9.23 -9.08 13.44
CA ALA A 191 -8.10 -9.90 13.03
C ALA A 191 -7.07 -10.07 14.14
N ALA A 192 -6.91 -9.08 15.02
CA ALA A 192 -6.07 -9.21 16.20
C ALA A 192 -6.66 -10.25 17.17
N ALA A 193 -7.98 -10.23 17.41
CA ALA A 193 -8.67 -11.22 18.25
C ALA A 193 -8.46 -12.65 17.73
N HIS A 194 -8.74 -12.89 16.43
CA HIS A 194 -8.54 -14.21 15.82
C HIS A 194 -7.08 -14.66 15.83
N LEU A 195 -6.11 -13.74 15.75
CA LEU A 195 -4.70 -14.07 15.85
C LEU A 195 -4.31 -14.47 17.29
N VAL A 196 -4.86 -13.80 18.29
CA VAL A 196 -4.65 -14.13 19.71
C VAL A 196 -5.29 -15.46 20.07
N GLU A 197 -6.49 -15.75 19.58
CA GLU A 197 -7.19 -17.01 19.82
C GLU A 197 -6.44 -18.21 19.24
N ASP A 198 -6.05 -18.15 17.97
CA ASP A 198 -5.36 -19.25 17.30
C ASP A 198 -4.26 -18.71 16.35
N PRO A 199 -2.99 -18.75 16.83
CA PRO A 199 -1.80 -18.35 16.10
C PRO A 199 -1.59 -19.04 14.75
N ASP A 200 -1.65 -18.28 13.66
CA ASP A 200 -1.29 -18.77 12.32
C ASP A 200 -0.52 -17.69 11.54
N ASN A 201 0.51 -18.09 10.80
CA ASN A 201 1.23 -17.27 9.84
C ASN A 201 0.28 -16.58 8.84
N ARG A 202 -0.79 -17.26 8.41
CA ARG A 202 -1.80 -16.65 7.54
C ARG A 202 -2.55 -15.51 8.23
N ARG A 203 -2.87 -15.65 9.53
CA ARG A 203 -3.57 -14.62 10.31
C ARG A 203 -2.67 -13.43 10.63
N GLN A 204 -1.38 -13.68 10.89
CA GLN A 204 -0.39 -12.60 11.02
C GLN A 204 -0.32 -11.76 9.74
N GLU A 205 -0.31 -12.42 8.58
CA GLU A 205 -0.30 -11.75 7.27
C GLU A 205 -1.64 -11.03 6.99
N GLN A 206 -2.78 -11.61 7.38
CA GLN A 206 -4.08 -10.94 7.29
C GLN A 206 -4.12 -9.66 8.14
N LEU A 207 -3.60 -9.71 9.37
CA LEU A 207 -3.53 -8.55 10.26
C LEU A 207 -2.69 -7.43 9.65
N ARG A 208 -1.51 -7.75 9.09
CA ARG A 208 -0.67 -6.77 8.35
C ARG A 208 -1.43 -6.12 7.20
N ARG A 209 -2.21 -6.90 6.43
CA ARG A 209 -3.03 -6.36 5.33
C ARG A 209 -4.16 -5.46 5.83
N ARG A 210 -4.74 -5.74 7.00
CA ARG A 210 -5.79 -4.89 7.58
C ARG A 210 -5.24 -3.54 8.05
N VAL A 211 -4.01 -3.49 8.59
CA VAL A 211 -3.32 -2.22 8.90
C VAL A 211 -3.16 -1.37 7.62
N ALA A 212 -2.62 -1.96 6.56
CA ALA A 212 -2.45 -1.23 5.29
C ALA A 212 -3.78 -0.71 4.72
N ARG A 213 -4.88 -1.48 4.84
CA ARG A 213 -6.21 -1.02 4.42
C ARG A 213 -6.76 0.09 5.31
N LEU A 214 -6.47 0.09 6.61
CA LEU A 214 -6.90 1.18 7.49
C LEU A 214 -6.23 2.50 7.05
N HIS A 215 -4.91 2.45 6.84
CA HIS A 215 -4.11 3.58 6.33
C HIS A 215 -4.63 4.10 4.97
N GLU A 216 -4.89 3.21 4.00
CA GLU A 216 -5.49 3.62 2.72
C GLU A 216 -6.80 4.39 2.88
N CYS A 217 -7.58 4.07 3.92
CA CYS A 217 -8.85 4.72 4.18
C CYS A 217 -8.65 6.06 4.91
N ALA A 218 -7.65 6.17 5.79
CA ALA A 218 -7.24 7.45 6.39
C ALA A 218 -6.84 8.47 5.30
N LEU A 219 -5.97 8.06 4.36
CA LEU A 219 -5.59 8.92 3.22
C LEU A 219 -6.80 9.35 2.37
N MET A 220 -7.83 8.51 2.24
CA MET A 220 -9.08 8.88 1.54
C MET A 220 -9.90 9.91 2.32
N VAL A 221 -9.92 9.84 3.66
CA VAL A 221 -10.58 10.85 4.51
C VAL A 221 -9.89 12.20 4.31
N GLU A 222 -8.58 12.24 4.45
CA GLU A 222 -7.76 13.45 4.26
C GLU A 222 -7.95 14.07 2.87
N THR A 223 -7.88 13.25 1.82
CA THR A 223 -8.03 13.72 0.44
C THR A 223 -9.38 14.42 0.18
N GLU A 224 -10.46 13.95 0.82
CA GLU A 224 -11.77 14.63 0.71
C GLU A 224 -11.89 15.80 1.69
N LEU A 225 -11.19 15.80 2.83
CA LEU A 225 -11.21 16.89 3.81
C LEU A 225 -10.55 18.17 3.29
N THR A 226 -9.44 18.06 2.55
CA THR A 226 -8.67 19.22 2.03
C THR A 226 -9.54 20.21 1.24
N ASP A 227 -10.55 19.71 0.51
CA ASP A 227 -11.44 20.51 -0.33
C ASP A 227 -12.71 20.97 0.42
N LEU A 228 -12.93 20.56 1.67
CA LEU A 228 -14.22 20.66 2.35
C LEU A 228 -14.23 21.51 3.62
N VAL A 229 -13.08 21.75 4.24
CA VAL A 229 -12.97 22.20 5.63
C VAL A 229 -11.91 23.29 5.77
N ASP A 230 -12.10 24.23 6.71
CA ASP A 230 -11.10 25.26 7.03
C ASP A 230 -9.83 24.66 7.65
N PRO A 231 -8.65 25.31 7.53
CA PRO A 231 -7.37 24.74 7.99
C PRO A 231 -7.38 24.25 9.45
N ALA A 232 -7.94 25.03 10.38
CA ALA A 232 -7.96 24.64 11.79
C ALA A 232 -8.82 23.39 12.07
N GLN A 233 -9.93 23.24 11.36
CA GLN A 233 -10.78 22.03 11.47
C GLN A 233 -10.15 20.84 10.72
N PHE A 234 -9.42 21.10 9.63
CA PHE A 234 -8.65 20.08 8.91
C PHE A 234 -7.56 19.49 9.80
N ASP A 235 -6.76 20.33 10.47
CA ASP A 235 -5.67 19.91 11.35
C ASP A 235 -6.18 19.01 12.48
N GLN A 236 -7.29 19.38 13.11
CA GLN A 236 -7.90 18.62 14.19
C GLN A 236 -8.43 17.26 13.72
N TRP A 237 -9.20 17.22 12.62
CA TRP A 237 -9.71 15.96 12.05
C TRP A 237 -8.57 15.05 11.57
N GLN A 238 -7.50 15.64 11.06
CA GLN A 238 -6.29 14.93 10.68
C GLN A 238 -5.62 14.29 11.89
N GLN A 239 -5.45 15.02 13.00
CA GLN A 239 -4.88 14.49 14.23
C GLN A 239 -5.69 13.29 14.74
N ASP A 240 -7.02 13.42 14.83
CA ASP A 240 -7.91 12.35 15.27
C ASP A 240 -7.80 11.07 14.43
N VAL A 241 -7.77 11.21 13.10
CA VAL A 241 -7.64 10.08 12.18
C VAL A 241 -6.27 9.41 12.32
N VAL A 242 -5.21 10.21 12.42
CA VAL A 242 -3.83 9.72 12.61
C VAL A 242 -3.69 9.00 13.96
N ASP A 243 -4.29 9.53 15.03
CA ASP A 243 -4.23 8.92 16.36
C ASP A 243 -4.91 7.55 16.40
N ILE A 244 -6.11 7.43 15.81
CA ILE A 244 -6.79 6.13 15.67
C ILE A 244 -5.95 5.17 14.83
N GLU A 245 -5.35 5.65 13.75
CA GLU A 245 -4.54 4.82 12.86
C GLU A 245 -3.29 4.28 13.58
N LEU A 246 -2.54 5.16 14.24
CA LEU A 246 -1.32 4.82 14.97
C LEU A 246 -1.60 3.88 16.14
N THR A 247 -2.66 4.15 16.93
CA THR A 247 -3.05 3.26 18.03
C THR A 247 -3.55 1.91 17.52
N GLY A 248 -4.26 1.88 16.39
CA GLY A 248 -4.64 0.65 15.68
C GLY A 248 -3.43 -0.17 15.20
N GLU A 249 -2.41 0.49 14.64
CA GLU A 249 -1.18 -0.18 14.23
C GLU A 249 -0.37 -0.70 15.42
N ARG A 250 -0.28 0.07 16.52
CA ARG A 250 0.32 -0.40 17.79
C ARG A 250 -0.37 -1.65 18.32
N LEU A 251 -1.71 -1.69 18.28
CA LEU A 251 -2.48 -2.89 18.63
C LEU A 251 -2.06 -4.09 17.78
N ALA A 252 -1.95 -3.91 16.47
CA ALA A 252 -1.55 -4.97 15.55
C ALA A 252 -0.11 -5.45 15.80
N ILE A 253 0.83 -4.54 16.07
CA ILE A 253 2.21 -4.87 16.44
C ILE A 253 2.25 -5.63 17.76
N ALA A 254 1.51 -5.16 18.77
CA ALA A 254 1.44 -5.80 20.07
C ALA A 254 0.85 -7.22 19.98
N ALA A 255 -0.23 -7.42 19.23
CA ALA A 255 -0.82 -8.74 18.99
C ALA A 255 0.14 -9.70 18.28
N ARG A 256 0.92 -9.21 17.31
CA ARG A 256 1.94 -10.03 16.63
C ARG A 256 3.10 -10.39 17.56
N ARG A 257 3.57 -9.45 18.37
CA ARG A 257 4.64 -9.69 19.37
C ARG A 257 4.17 -10.63 20.46
N LEU A 258 2.89 -10.57 20.85
CA LEU A 258 2.25 -11.50 21.77
C LEU A 258 2.41 -12.94 21.27
N VAL A 259 2.02 -13.19 20.01
CA VAL A 259 2.04 -14.52 19.40
C VAL A 259 3.45 -15.03 19.06
N ALA A 260 4.41 -14.13 18.86
CA ALA A 260 5.82 -14.49 18.69
C ALA A 260 6.55 -14.74 20.04
N GLY A 261 5.92 -14.41 21.16
CA GLY A 261 6.47 -14.58 22.51
C GLY A 261 6.25 -15.99 23.08
N ALA A 262 6.53 -16.14 24.37
CA ALA A 262 6.33 -17.39 25.12
C ALA A 262 4.85 -17.83 25.14
N GLU A 263 4.61 -19.11 25.44
CA GLU A 263 3.26 -19.65 25.59
C GLU A 263 2.47 -18.91 26.67
N ILE A 264 1.20 -18.60 26.34
CA ILE A 264 0.30 -17.84 27.22
C ILE A 264 -0.78 -18.79 27.75
N PRO A 265 -1.11 -18.75 29.05
CA PRO A 265 -2.19 -19.54 29.63
C PRO A 265 -3.52 -19.34 28.89
N GLY A 266 -4.30 -20.42 28.75
CA GLY A 266 -5.58 -20.40 28.03
C GLY A 266 -6.59 -19.38 28.59
N GLU A 267 -6.59 -19.16 29.90
CA GLU A 267 -7.45 -18.17 30.58
C GLU A 267 -7.10 -16.73 30.18
N VAL A 268 -5.81 -16.38 30.16
CA VAL A 268 -5.33 -15.05 29.73
C VAL A 268 -5.65 -14.83 28.25
N ARG A 269 -5.48 -15.86 27.42
CA ARG A 269 -5.81 -15.80 25.99
C ARG A 269 -7.31 -15.55 25.76
N ALA A 270 -8.17 -16.26 26.47
CA ALA A 270 -9.62 -16.08 26.40
C ALA A 270 -10.05 -14.68 26.90
N GLY A 271 -9.43 -14.19 27.98
CA GLY A 271 -9.68 -12.83 28.49
C GLY A 271 -9.26 -11.74 27.50
N LEU A 272 -8.09 -11.88 26.87
CA LEU A 272 -7.62 -10.95 25.82
C LEU A 272 -8.52 -10.96 24.59
N ALA A 273 -8.98 -12.14 24.15
CA ALA A 273 -9.93 -12.27 23.05
C ALA A 273 -11.26 -11.59 23.38
N ALA A 274 -11.76 -11.73 24.62
CA ALA A 274 -12.96 -11.04 25.09
C ALA A 274 -12.78 -9.51 25.16
N GLU A 275 -11.63 -9.02 25.64
CA GLU A 275 -11.30 -7.60 25.66
C GLU A 275 -11.27 -7.02 24.23
N LEU A 276 -10.67 -7.73 23.28
CA LEU A 276 -10.68 -7.35 21.86
C LEU A 276 -12.08 -7.43 21.22
N ALA A 277 -12.93 -8.36 21.64
CA ALA A 277 -14.30 -8.46 21.15
C ALA A 277 -15.16 -7.25 21.58
N GLU A 278 -15.02 -6.78 22.82
CA GLU A 278 -15.67 -5.54 23.28
C GLU A 278 -15.09 -4.30 22.58
N LEU A 279 -13.77 -4.25 22.35
CA LEU A 279 -13.14 -3.18 21.57
C LEU A 279 -13.64 -3.14 20.12
N ARG A 280 -13.88 -4.31 19.52
CA ARG A 280 -14.46 -4.41 18.17
C ARG A 280 -15.86 -3.80 18.14
N VAL A 281 -16.69 -4.03 19.17
CA VAL A 281 -18.03 -3.44 19.27
C VAL A 281 -17.93 -1.92 19.33
N LEU A 282 -17.00 -1.40 20.14
CA LEU A 282 -16.73 0.04 20.22
C LEU A 282 -16.26 0.63 18.87
N ALA A 283 -15.41 -0.09 18.13
CA ALA A 283 -14.88 0.37 16.84
C ALA A 283 -15.90 0.31 15.68
N GLY A 284 -16.88 -0.59 15.72
CA GLY A 284 -17.75 -0.93 14.59
C GLY A 284 -19.13 -0.27 14.54
N ARG A 285 -19.58 0.41 15.61
CA ARG A 285 -20.96 0.94 15.68
C ARG A 285 -21.18 2.22 14.85
N ASP A 286 -22.37 2.31 14.22
CA ASP A 286 -22.89 3.54 13.59
C ASP A 286 -23.11 4.59 14.69
N PRO A 287 -22.45 5.75 14.64
CA PRO A 287 -22.58 6.77 15.66
C PRO A 287 -23.87 7.55 15.49
N ARG A 288 -24.95 7.01 16.03
CA ARG A 288 -26.15 7.82 16.27
C ARG A 288 -26.15 8.22 17.73
N PRO A 289 -26.58 9.44 18.07
CA PRO A 289 -26.67 9.91 19.46
C PRO A 289 -27.55 9.00 20.34
N ALA A 290 -28.39 8.17 19.74
CA ALA A 290 -29.19 7.15 20.43
C ALA A 290 -28.38 5.98 21.05
N LEU A 291 -27.06 5.88 20.81
CA LEU A 291 -26.21 4.76 21.27
C LEU A 291 -25.16 5.14 22.32
N ALA A 292 -25.08 6.41 22.77
CA ALA A 292 -24.09 6.86 23.76
C ALA A 292 -24.11 6.02 25.06
N TYR A 293 -25.29 5.63 25.53
CA TYR A 293 -25.46 4.75 26.70
C TYR A 293 -24.85 3.35 26.51
N GLU A 294 -24.91 2.80 25.29
CA GLU A 294 -24.33 1.47 25.01
C GLU A 294 -22.81 1.49 24.92
N ASP A 295 -22.22 2.65 24.67
CA ASP A 295 -20.77 2.80 24.54
C ASP A 295 -20.10 3.04 25.89
N ASP A 296 -20.74 3.80 26.77
CA ASP A 296 -20.38 3.85 28.19
C ASP A 296 -20.41 2.44 28.82
N MET A 297 -21.39 1.62 28.41
CA MET A 297 -21.47 0.22 28.81
C MET A 297 -20.31 -0.62 28.26
N SER A 298 -19.92 -0.46 26.98
CA SER A 298 -18.77 -1.17 26.40
C SER A 298 -17.45 -0.74 27.03
N ILE A 299 -17.24 0.55 27.31
CA ILE A 299 -16.07 1.06 28.05
C ILE A 299 -16.04 0.47 29.46
N SER A 300 -17.20 0.43 30.14
CA SER A 300 -17.32 -0.15 31.47
C SER A 300 -16.95 -1.64 31.45
N ARG A 301 -17.40 -2.41 30.46
CA ARG A 301 -17.04 -3.83 30.29
C ARG A 301 -15.57 -4.02 29.97
N LEU A 302 -15.00 -3.22 29.05
CA LEU A 302 -13.57 -3.20 28.74
C LEU A 302 -12.75 -2.98 30.02
N SER A 303 -13.13 -1.98 30.82
CA SER A 303 -12.45 -1.68 32.09
C SER A 303 -12.60 -2.80 33.12
N ALA A 304 -13.73 -3.52 33.15
CA ALA A 304 -13.97 -4.62 34.06
C ALA A 304 -13.11 -5.85 33.70
N ILE A 305 -13.12 -6.25 32.42
CA ILE A 305 -12.27 -7.34 31.90
C ILE A 305 -10.80 -6.98 32.09
N GLY A 306 -10.43 -5.74 31.80
CA GLY A 306 -9.08 -5.24 31.99
C GLY A 306 -8.62 -5.34 33.45
N ARG A 307 -9.45 -4.93 34.42
CA ARG A 307 -9.10 -5.05 35.85
C ARG A 307 -8.90 -6.49 36.30
N GLN A 308 -9.70 -7.44 35.79
CA GLN A 308 -9.52 -8.86 36.08
C GLN A 308 -8.19 -9.38 35.56
N LEU A 309 -7.82 -9.00 34.34
CA LEU A 309 -6.53 -9.37 33.74
C LEU A 309 -5.37 -8.67 34.45
N ASP A 310 -5.49 -7.40 34.85
CA ASP A 310 -4.42 -6.65 35.55
C ASP A 310 -4.13 -7.25 36.94
N ALA A 311 -5.09 -7.94 37.54
CA ALA A 311 -4.91 -8.64 38.81
C ALA A 311 -4.06 -9.93 38.68
N MET A 312 -3.83 -10.42 37.46
CA MET A 312 -2.99 -11.58 37.18
C MET A 312 -1.53 -11.15 36.94
N ASP A 313 -0.57 -11.96 37.39
CA ASP A 313 0.85 -11.73 37.07
C ASP A 313 1.09 -12.10 35.59
N ASN A 314 1.25 -11.06 34.76
CA ASN A 314 1.27 -11.20 33.31
C ASN A 314 2.65 -10.88 32.73
N PRO A 315 3.10 -11.62 31.72
CA PRO A 315 4.36 -11.32 31.05
C PRO A 315 4.27 -9.99 30.28
N PRO A 316 5.40 -9.31 30.03
CA PRO A 316 5.43 -7.94 29.47
C PRO A 316 4.70 -7.78 28.13
N HIS A 317 4.62 -8.83 27.32
CA HIS A 317 3.93 -8.80 26.02
C HIS A 317 2.39 -8.74 26.16
N VAL A 318 1.82 -9.33 27.21
CA VAL A 318 0.38 -9.22 27.53
C VAL A 318 0.05 -7.79 27.96
N THR A 319 0.86 -7.21 28.86
CA THR A 319 0.69 -5.82 29.31
C THR A 319 0.76 -4.82 28.16
N ARG A 320 1.64 -5.05 27.17
CA ARG A 320 1.75 -4.20 25.97
C ARG A 320 0.49 -4.26 25.10
N LEU A 321 -0.07 -5.44 24.86
CA LEU A 321 -1.31 -5.57 24.08
C LEU A 321 -2.46 -4.88 24.79
N ARG A 322 -2.60 -5.06 26.10
CA ARG A 322 -3.65 -4.43 26.89
C ARG A 322 -3.51 -2.91 26.95
N ARG A 323 -2.29 -2.40 27.04
CA ARG A 323 -2.03 -0.97 26.87
C ARG A 323 -2.49 -0.46 25.51
N ALA A 324 -2.18 -1.17 24.42
CA ALA A 324 -2.61 -0.78 23.08
C ALA A 324 -4.14 -0.84 22.91
N ILE A 325 -4.82 -1.81 23.55
CA ILE A 325 -6.29 -1.87 23.60
C ILE A 325 -6.87 -0.62 24.26
N ARG A 326 -6.32 -0.23 25.43
CA ARG A 326 -6.77 0.96 26.16
C ARG A 326 -6.49 2.25 25.39
N GLU A 327 -5.29 2.40 24.84
CA GLU A 327 -4.92 3.57 24.00
C GLU A 327 -5.90 3.71 22.82
N LEU A 328 -6.16 2.62 22.09
CA LEU A 328 -7.10 2.67 20.97
C LEU A 328 -8.54 2.97 21.42
N ALA A 329 -9.00 2.42 22.55
CA ALA A 329 -10.32 2.73 23.10
C ALA A 329 -10.46 4.23 23.39
N VAL A 330 -9.44 4.85 24.00
CA VAL A 330 -9.41 6.29 24.28
C VAL A 330 -9.41 7.11 22.99
N SER A 331 -8.54 6.78 22.02
CA SER A 331 -8.52 7.47 20.71
C SER A 331 -9.84 7.37 19.96
N ILE A 332 -10.52 6.21 20.00
CA ILE A 332 -11.86 6.07 19.40
C ILE A 332 -12.86 6.99 20.09
N THR A 333 -12.84 7.10 21.42
CA THR A 333 -13.81 7.91 22.19
C THR A 333 -13.56 9.41 22.13
N THR A 334 -12.30 9.85 21.96
CA THR A 334 -11.91 11.27 21.88
C THR A 334 -12.25 11.85 20.51
N ALA A 335 -11.77 11.21 19.45
CA ALA A 335 -12.10 11.55 18.06
C ALA A 335 -13.61 11.45 17.75
N ARG A 336 -14.35 10.78 18.62
CA ARG A 336 -15.78 10.54 18.49
C ARG A 336 -16.58 11.84 18.39
N ALA A 337 -16.40 12.76 19.33
CA ALA A 337 -17.24 13.95 19.44
C ALA A 337 -17.18 14.81 18.17
N GLU A 338 -16.05 14.78 17.46
CA GLU A 338 -15.78 15.63 16.31
C GLU A 338 -16.07 14.95 14.98
N LEU A 339 -15.67 13.68 14.80
CA LEU A 339 -16.11 12.83 13.67
C LEU A 339 -17.64 12.67 13.63
N GLU A 340 -18.34 12.93 14.74
CA GLU A 340 -19.80 12.88 14.91
C GLU A 340 -20.50 14.23 14.86
N SER A 341 -19.76 15.34 14.84
CA SER A 341 -20.36 16.63 14.52
C SER A 341 -20.88 16.54 13.08
N ASP A 342 -22.22 16.47 12.93
CA ASP A 342 -22.89 15.96 11.72
C ASP A 342 -22.65 16.83 10.45
N THR A 343 -21.83 17.87 10.54
CA THR A 343 -21.30 18.65 9.42
C THR A 343 -20.11 19.49 9.89
N PRO A 344 -18.92 19.44 9.23
CA PRO A 344 -17.98 20.56 9.32
C PRO A 344 -18.74 21.82 8.93
N ALA A 345 -18.61 22.91 9.71
CA ALA A 345 -19.28 24.15 9.38
C ALA A 345 -18.93 24.51 7.92
N PRO A 346 -19.92 24.84 7.07
CA PRO A 346 -19.61 25.23 5.70
C PRO A 346 -18.59 26.36 5.74
N VAL A 347 -17.56 26.29 4.89
CA VAL A 347 -16.73 27.45 4.57
C VAL A 347 -17.70 28.57 4.17
N VAL A 348 -17.92 29.52 5.07
CA VAL A 348 -18.52 30.79 4.71
C VAL A 348 -17.45 31.43 3.84
N GLU A 349 -17.71 31.58 2.55
CA GLU A 349 -16.93 32.50 1.72
C GLU A 349 -17.17 33.91 2.28
N ASP A 350 -16.50 34.22 3.38
CA ASP A 350 -16.43 35.56 3.92
C ASP A 350 -15.48 36.31 2.99
N ASP A 351 -16.07 37.00 2.01
CA ASP A 351 -15.43 37.79 0.96
C ASP A 351 -14.50 38.90 1.53
N HIS A 352 -14.36 39.00 2.86
CA HIS A 352 -13.62 40.05 3.55
C HIS A 352 -12.61 39.60 4.64
N ALA A 353 -12.31 38.31 4.81
CA ALA A 353 -11.25 37.86 5.74
C ALA A 353 -10.03 37.19 5.08
N GLY A 354 -9.98 37.14 3.74
CA GLY A 354 -8.95 36.45 2.97
C GLY A 354 -7.72 37.26 2.57
N ARG A 355 -7.12 38.08 3.46
CA ARG A 355 -5.91 38.87 3.09
C ARG A 355 -4.65 38.68 3.95
N HIS A 356 -4.67 37.86 4.98
CA HIS A 356 -3.45 37.55 5.76
C HIS A 356 -3.31 36.05 6.06
N ARG A 357 -3.11 35.24 5.01
CA ARG A 357 -2.22 34.04 5.00
C ARG A 357 -2.14 33.26 3.67
N ARG A 358 -2.79 33.73 2.59
CA ARG A 358 -2.81 33.02 1.28
C ARG A 358 -2.00 33.68 0.16
N ALA A 359 -1.09 34.62 0.45
CA ALA A 359 -0.41 35.41 -0.59
C ALA A 359 1.05 35.03 -0.88
N ASP A 360 1.73 34.17 -0.09
CA ASP A 360 3.14 33.84 -0.35
C ASP A 360 3.43 32.36 -0.65
N GLU A 361 2.41 31.48 -0.64
CA GLU A 361 2.59 30.07 -1.05
C GLU A 361 1.40 29.55 -1.87
N GLU A 362 1.03 30.27 -2.94
CA GLU A 362 0.91 29.52 -4.19
C GLU A 362 2.37 29.21 -4.57
N PRO A 363 2.80 27.94 -4.68
CA PRO A 363 3.98 27.68 -5.48
C PRO A 363 3.57 28.06 -6.90
N ALA A 364 3.82 29.32 -7.26
CA ALA A 364 3.65 29.90 -8.57
C ALA A 364 4.21 28.89 -9.54
N ALA A 365 3.31 28.11 -10.17
CA ALA A 365 3.57 26.82 -10.79
C ALA A 365 5.06 26.61 -10.96
N ALA A 366 5.72 26.11 -9.90
CA ALA A 366 7.17 26.12 -9.86
C ALA A 366 7.56 25.38 -11.12
N VAL A 367 8.10 26.13 -12.08
CA VAL A 367 8.75 25.56 -13.23
C VAL A 367 9.92 24.89 -12.55
N ALA A 368 9.69 23.63 -12.15
CA ALA A 368 10.71 22.79 -11.57
C ALA A 368 11.93 23.01 -12.46
N PRO A 369 13.09 23.36 -11.89
CA PRO A 369 14.29 23.57 -12.69
C PRO A 369 14.33 22.38 -13.64
N ALA A 370 14.32 22.66 -14.94
CA ALA A 370 14.32 21.61 -15.93
C ALA A 370 15.64 20.87 -15.73
N GLU A 371 15.60 19.81 -14.91
CA GLU A 371 16.67 18.83 -14.87
C GLU A 371 16.95 18.49 -16.33
N PRO A 372 18.20 18.45 -16.76
CA PRO A 372 18.54 18.00 -18.10
C PRO A 372 18.22 16.51 -18.17
N ARG A 373 16.93 16.20 -18.40
CA ARG A 373 16.42 14.85 -18.60
C ARG A 373 16.84 14.47 -20.01
N THR A 374 18.02 13.88 -20.11
CA THR A 374 18.67 13.39 -21.33
C THR A 374 17.92 12.21 -21.99
N GLY A 375 16.60 12.08 -21.80
CA GLY A 375 15.79 10.98 -22.34
C GLY A 375 14.35 11.35 -22.67
N LEU A 376 13.75 10.58 -23.59
CA LEU A 376 12.34 10.69 -23.97
C LEU A 376 11.41 10.44 -22.76
N ARG A 377 10.44 11.34 -22.56
CA ARG A 377 9.38 11.21 -21.53
C ARG A 377 8.65 9.87 -21.64
N LEU A 378 8.19 9.34 -20.51
CA LEU A 378 7.46 8.06 -20.42
C LEU A 378 6.24 8.01 -21.36
N THR A 379 5.43 9.07 -21.39
CA THR A 379 4.23 9.13 -22.24
C THR A 379 4.55 9.10 -23.74
N THR A 380 5.59 9.81 -24.17
CA THR A 380 6.06 9.79 -25.56
C THR A 380 6.57 8.40 -25.95
N ARG A 381 7.35 7.78 -25.07
CA ARG A 381 7.85 6.41 -25.24
C ARG A 381 6.71 5.39 -25.35
N GLN A 382 5.72 5.48 -24.46
CA GLN A 382 4.54 4.62 -24.51
C GLN A 382 3.71 4.85 -25.76
N ALA A 383 3.63 6.09 -26.28
CA ALA A 383 2.95 6.36 -27.53
C ALA A 383 3.65 5.66 -28.70
N ILE A 384 5.00 5.71 -28.77
CA ILE A 384 5.79 4.99 -29.78
C ILE A 384 5.60 3.47 -29.64
N GLN A 385 5.66 2.94 -28.42
CA GLN A 385 5.43 1.51 -28.15
C GLN A 385 4.01 1.08 -28.53
N ALA A 386 3.00 1.89 -28.23
CA ALA A 386 1.61 1.61 -28.59
C ALA A 386 1.41 1.60 -30.10
N VAL A 387 2.05 2.51 -30.84
CA VAL A 387 2.03 2.52 -32.31
C VAL A 387 2.68 1.27 -32.88
N ILE A 388 3.88 0.91 -32.42
CA ILE A 388 4.58 -0.28 -32.94
C ILE A 388 3.82 -1.56 -32.56
N GLY A 389 3.33 -1.65 -31.33
CA GLY A 389 2.51 -2.78 -30.89
C GLY A 389 1.20 -2.89 -31.66
N ALA A 390 0.53 -1.76 -31.94
CA ALA A 390 -0.64 -1.73 -32.79
C ALA A 390 -0.31 -2.12 -34.24
N GLY A 391 0.76 -1.60 -34.83
CA GLY A 391 1.19 -1.96 -36.19
C GLY A 391 1.50 -3.45 -36.32
N LEU A 392 2.21 -4.04 -35.36
CA LEU A 392 2.42 -5.48 -35.29
C LEU A 392 1.09 -6.25 -35.14
N ALA A 393 0.13 -5.71 -34.41
CA ALA A 393 -1.19 -6.31 -34.27
C ALA A 393 -2.06 -6.19 -35.54
N ILE A 394 -1.92 -5.12 -36.33
CA ILE A 394 -2.53 -4.98 -37.65
C ILE A 394 -1.96 -6.06 -38.58
N LEU A 395 -0.63 -6.08 -38.73
CA LEU A 395 0.05 -7.04 -39.61
C LEU A 395 -0.25 -8.49 -39.22
N GLY A 396 -0.11 -8.83 -37.94
CA GLY A 396 -0.41 -10.18 -37.45
C GLY A 396 -1.91 -10.51 -37.54
N GLY A 397 -2.77 -9.55 -37.25
CA GLY A 397 -4.22 -9.71 -37.32
C GLY A 397 -4.72 -9.98 -38.73
N GLU A 398 -4.16 -9.33 -39.76
CA GLU A 398 -4.50 -9.60 -41.16
C GLU A 398 -4.20 -11.03 -41.59
N PHE A 399 -3.12 -11.64 -41.07
CA PHE A 399 -2.81 -13.06 -41.33
C PHE A 399 -3.81 -14.03 -40.69
N VAL A 400 -4.47 -13.64 -39.60
CA VAL A 400 -5.48 -14.47 -38.92
C VAL A 400 -6.88 -14.22 -39.49
N SER A 401 -7.25 -12.94 -39.64
CA SER A 401 -8.52 -12.53 -40.23
C SER A 401 -8.43 -11.14 -40.85
N THR A 402 -8.65 -11.07 -42.17
CA THR A 402 -8.74 -9.82 -42.93
C THR A 402 -9.91 -8.92 -42.51
N SER A 403 -10.89 -9.45 -41.78
CA SER A 403 -12.12 -8.72 -41.43
C SER A 403 -12.19 -8.23 -39.98
N ARG A 404 -11.38 -8.78 -39.06
CA ARG A 404 -11.56 -8.55 -37.61
C ARG A 404 -10.28 -8.20 -36.83
N TRP A 405 -9.14 -8.02 -37.53
CA TRP A 405 -7.84 -7.62 -36.96
C TRP A 405 -7.90 -6.47 -35.94
N TYR A 406 -8.88 -5.57 -36.04
CA TYR A 406 -9.11 -4.45 -35.13
C TYR A 406 -9.18 -4.84 -33.64
N TRP A 407 -9.65 -6.04 -33.32
CA TRP A 407 -9.71 -6.54 -31.94
C TRP A 407 -8.33 -6.83 -31.34
N ALA A 408 -7.38 -7.25 -32.16
CA ALA A 408 -5.98 -7.37 -31.76
C ALA A 408 -5.39 -5.99 -31.44
N VAL A 409 -5.73 -4.97 -32.25
CA VAL A 409 -5.28 -3.59 -32.03
C VAL A 409 -5.87 -2.97 -30.77
N ILE A 410 -7.16 -3.19 -30.49
CA ILE A 410 -7.77 -2.78 -29.21
C ILE A 410 -7.00 -3.39 -28.02
N THR A 411 -6.64 -4.66 -28.13
CA THR A 411 -5.89 -5.34 -27.08
C THR A 411 -4.49 -4.75 -26.92
N ALA A 412 -3.75 -4.56 -28.01
CA ALA A 412 -2.45 -3.91 -27.98
C ALA A 412 -2.54 -2.51 -27.32
N PHE A 413 -3.52 -1.69 -27.71
CA PHE A 413 -3.74 -0.35 -27.16
C PHE A 413 -4.10 -0.35 -25.65
N LEU A 414 -5.05 -1.20 -25.24
CA LEU A 414 -5.53 -1.26 -23.85
C LEU A 414 -4.49 -1.81 -22.88
N VAL A 415 -3.58 -2.66 -23.35
CA VAL A 415 -2.48 -3.18 -22.53
C VAL A 415 -1.51 -2.06 -22.14
N PHE A 416 -1.33 -1.01 -22.95
CA PHE A 416 -0.55 0.19 -22.58
C PHE A 416 -1.31 1.20 -21.72
N ALA A 417 -2.63 1.09 -21.55
CA ALA A 417 -3.41 2.07 -20.78
C ALA A 417 -3.07 2.03 -19.28
N ASN A 418 -2.70 3.16 -18.65
CA ASN A 418 -2.36 3.22 -17.22
C ASN A 418 -1.26 2.23 -16.77
N THR A 419 -0.25 1.99 -17.61
CA THR A 419 0.93 1.20 -17.21
C THR A 419 2.14 2.10 -17.05
N THR A 420 3.13 1.69 -16.26
CA THR A 420 4.39 2.45 -16.07
C THR A 420 5.65 1.63 -16.38
N SER A 421 5.54 0.30 -16.41
CA SER A 421 6.68 -0.60 -16.61
C SER A 421 6.36 -1.74 -17.60
N ARG A 422 7.40 -2.42 -18.10
CA ARG A 422 7.27 -3.59 -18.99
C ARG A 422 6.53 -4.74 -18.31
N GLY A 423 6.83 -4.99 -17.03
CA GLY A 423 6.21 -6.06 -16.25
C GLY A 423 4.70 -5.87 -16.11
N ASP A 424 4.26 -4.63 -15.90
CA ASP A 424 2.84 -4.28 -15.80
C ASP A 424 2.09 -4.54 -17.13
N ILE A 425 2.69 -4.15 -18.25
CA ILE A 425 2.17 -4.44 -19.61
C ILE A 425 2.02 -5.96 -19.81
N LEU A 426 3.05 -6.75 -19.50
CA LEU A 426 3.01 -8.21 -19.66
C LEU A 426 1.93 -8.87 -18.78
N ILE A 427 1.88 -8.50 -17.50
CA ILE A 427 0.88 -9.03 -16.57
C ILE A 427 -0.54 -8.63 -17.02
N ARG A 428 -0.71 -7.41 -17.52
CA ARG A 428 -1.99 -6.94 -18.03
C ARG A 428 -2.41 -7.69 -19.30
N GLY A 429 -1.49 -7.94 -20.23
CA GLY A 429 -1.74 -8.78 -21.41
C GLY A 429 -2.18 -10.20 -21.04
N PHE A 430 -1.51 -10.81 -20.06
CA PHE A 430 -1.91 -12.12 -19.53
C PHE A 430 -3.28 -12.09 -18.85
N ARG A 431 -3.51 -11.14 -17.93
CA ARG A 431 -4.81 -10.95 -17.24
C ARG A 431 -5.94 -10.71 -18.25
N ARG A 432 -5.67 -10.01 -19.35
CA ARG A 432 -6.61 -9.80 -20.46
C ARG A 432 -6.98 -11.12 -21.12
N THR A 433 -5.97 -11.89 -21.51
CA THR A 433 -6.14 -13.16 -22.23
C THR A 433 -6.95 -14.15 -21.39
N VAL A 434 -6.60 -14.33 -20.11
CA VAL A 434 -7.34 -15.21 -19.18
C VAL A 434 -8.77 -14.69 -18.95
N GLY A 435 -8.93 -13.37 -18.76
CA GLY A 435 -10.25 -12.76 -18.60
C GLY A 435 -11.14 -12.97 -19.82
N THR A 436 -10.60 -12.81 -21.03
CA THR A 436 -11.32 -13.03 -22.29
C THR A 436 -11.68 -14.50 -22.47
N LEU A 437 -10.78 -15.44 -22.20
CA LEU A 437 -11.07 -16.87 -22.25
C LEU A 437 -12.24 -17.25 -21.33
N LEU A 438 -12.15 -16.88 -20.05
CA LEU A 438 -13.21 -17.16 -19.08
C LEU A 438 -14.52 -16.45 -19.44
N GLY A 439 -14.44 -15.22 -19.96
CA GLY A 439 -15.59 -14.41 -20.36
C GLY A 439 -16.30 -14.96 -21.60
N ILE A 440 -15.56 -15.54 -22.55
CA ILE A 440 -16.11 -16.28 -23.69
C ILE A 440 -16.88 -17.51 -23.20
N LEU A 441 -16.28 -18.31 -22.32
CA LEU A 441 -16.92 -19.52 -21.79
C LEU A 441 -18.22 -19.18 -21.04
N ALA A 442 -18.17 -18.21 -20.13
CA ALA A 442 -19.34 -17.75 -19.38
C ALA A 442 -20.37 -17.07 -20.30
N GLY A 443 -19.93 -16.29 -21.28
CA GLY A 443 -20.79 -15.63 -22.27
C GLY A 443 -21.49 -16.61 -23.19
N MET A 444 -20.85 -17.72 -23.56
CA MET A 444 -21.46 -18.77 -24.36
C MET A 444 -22.54 -19.52 -23.57
N VAL A 445 -22.29 -19.84 -22.30
CA VAL A 445 -23.31 -20.42 -21.41
C VAL A 445 -24.47 -19.44 -21.22
N ALA A 446 -24.20 -18.16 -20.97
CA ALA A 446 -25.26 -17.18 -20.75
C ALA A 446 -26.06 -16.87 -22.03
N ALA A 447 -25.40 -16.71 -23.18
CA ALA A 447 -26.07 -16.45 -24.45
C ALA A 447 -26.99 -17.60 -24.83
N THR A 448 -26.52 -18.84 -24.71
CA THR A 448 -27.33 -20.04 -25.03
C THR A 448 -28.56 -20.15 -24.12
N LEU A 449 -28.42 -19.92 -22.81
CA LEU A 449 -29.53 -19.96 -21.84
C LEU A 449 -30.61 -18.90 -22.07
N VAL A 450 -30.24 -17.75 -22.64
CA VAL A 450 -31.12 -16.57 -22.77
C VAL A 450 -31.57 -16.35 -24.22
N THR A 451 -31.22 -17.25 -25.13
CA THR A 451 -31.59 -17.18 -26.55
C THR A 451 -33.09 -16.94 -26.70
N GLY A 452 -33.47 -15.90 -27.46
CA GLY A 452 -34.87 -15.53 -27.72
C GLY A 452 -35.52 -14.61 -26.66
N GLN A 453 -34.84 -14.31 -25.54
CA GLN A 453 -35.36 -13.42 -24.48
C GLN A 453 -34.67 -12.05 -24.49
N ASN A 454 -34.97 -11.21 -25.49
CA ASN A 454 -34.27 -9.93 -25.72
C ASN A 454 -34.21 -9.01 -24.49
N ALA A 455 -35.29 -8.97 -23.68
CA ALA A 455 -35.31 -8.18 -22.45
C ALA A 455 -34.27 -8.68 -21.42
N LEU A 456 -34.12 -10.00 -21.26
CA LEU A 456 -33.18 -10.58 -20.31
C LEU A 456 -31.74 -10.45 -20.81
N ILE A 457 -31.51 -10.54 -22.14
CA ILE A 457 -30.20 -10.23 -22.75
C ILE A 457 -29.81 -8.78 -22.41
N LEU A 458 -30.72 -7.82 -22.56
CA LEU A 458 -30.44 -6.41 -22.30
C LEU A 458 -30.16 -6.13 -20.82
N ILE A 459 -30.91 -6.76 -19.90
CA ILE A 459 -30.64 -6.68 -18.45
C ILE A 459 -29.24 -7.25 -18.14
N LEU A 460 -28.89 -8.39 -18.74
CA LEU A 460 -27.60 -9.03 -18.50
C LEU A 460 -26.43 -8.23 -19.08
N ILE A 461 -26.60 -7.59 -20.23
CA ILE A 461 -25.62 -6.65 -20.81
C ILE A 461 -25.37 -5.49 -19.82
N VAL A 462 -26.42 -4.85 -19.31
CA VAL A 462 -26.29 -3.75 -18.32
C VAL A 462 -25.65 -4.27 -17.03
N GLY A 463 -25.99 -5.47 -16.59
CA GLY A 463 -25.38 -6.14 -15.44
C GLY A 463 -23.88 -6.39 -15.62
N CYS A 464 -23.46 -6.92 -16.77
CA CYS A 464 -22.06 -7.14 -17.11
C CYS A 464 -21.28 -5.82 -17.18
N ILE A 465 -21.84 -4.77 -17.79
CA ILE A 465 -21.21 -3.43 -17.81
C ILE A 465 -21.04 -2.91 -16.38
N SER A 466 -22.10 -2.98 -15.56
CA SER A 466 -22.09 -2.50 -14.18
C SER A 466 -21.04 -3.23 -13.34
N LEU A 467 -21.02 -4.57 -13.38
CA LEU A 467 -20.06 -5.40 -12.67
C LEU A 467 -18.63 -5.18 -13.19
N GLY A 468 -18.44 -5.09 -14.51
CA GLY A 468 -17.16 -4.84 -15.15
C GLY A 468 -16.55 -3.49 -14.72
N VAL A 469 -17.36 -2.43 -14.67
CA VAL A 469 -16.94 -1.11 -14.17
C VAL A 469 -16.68 -1.16 -12.67
N TYR A 470 -17.51 -1.85 -11.88
CA TYR A 470 -17.32 -1.96 -10.43
C TYR A 470 -15.96 -2.59 -10.07
N VAL A 471 -15.55 -3.64 -10.80
CA VAL A 471 -14.31 -4.37 -10.52
C VAL A 471 -13.09 -3.84 -11.25
N VAL A 472 -13.21 -2.82 -12.11
CA VAL A 472 -12.09 -2.33 -12.95
C VAL A 472 -10.88 -1.87 -12.13
N GLN A 473 -11.12 -1.26 -10.97
CA GLN A 473 -10.08 -0.79 -10.05
C GLN A 473 -9.51 -1.91 -9.17
N VAL A 474 -10.17 -3.08 -9.12
CA VAL A 474 -9.78 -4.23 -8.28
C VAL A 474 -9.02 -5.26 -9.10
N SER A 475 -9.55 -5.60 -10.28
CA SER A 475 -8.99 -6.62 -11.16
C SER A 475 -9.33 -6.32 -12.61
N TYR A 476 -8.29 -5.97 -13.37
CA TYR A 476 -8.38 -5.80 -14.82
C TYR A 476 -8.85 -7.09 -15.54
N GLY A 477 -8.47 -8.27 -15.02
CA GLY A 477 -8.90 -9.55 -15.58
C GLY A 477 -10.40 -9.79 -15.40
N LEU A 478 -10.95 -9.51 -14.21
CA LEU A 478 -12.39 -9.61 -13.96
C LEU A 478 -13.19 -8.59 -14.78
N MET A 479 -12.67 -7.37 -14.95
CA MET A 479 -13.30 -6.39 -15.85
C MET A 479 -13.34 -6.93 -17.28
N THR A 480 -12.21 -7.47 -17.78
CA THR A 480 -12.15 -8.05 -19.14
C THR A 480 -13.11 -9.23 -19.29
N PHE A 481 -13.26 -10.06 -18.25
CA PHE A 481 -14.24 -11.15 -18.20
C PHE A 481 -15.66 -10.66 -18.44
N PHE A 482 -16.14 -9.69 -17.63
CA PHE A 482 -17.51 -9.18 -17.77
C PHE A 482 -17.72 -8.44 -19.09
N MET A 483 -16.72 -7.68 -19.57
CA MET A 483 -16.80 -6.97 -20.85
C MET A 483 -16.83 -7.93 -22.05
N THR A 484 -16.12 -9.06 -21.97
CA THR A 484 -16.15 -10.09 -23.02
C THR A 484 -17.48 -10.85 -23.00
N MET A 485 -17.99 -11.16 -21.81
CA MET A 485 -19.33 -11.75 -21.65
C MET A 485 -20.43 -10.84 -22.21
N MET A 486 -20.35 -9.53 -21.94
CA MET A 486 -21.24 -8.53 -22.52
C MET A 486 -21.23 -8.55 -24.05
N LEU A 487 -20.04 -8.67 -24.67
CA LEU A 487 -19.91 -8.74 -26.13
C LEU A 487 -20.55 -10.02 -26.71
N ALA A 488 -20.40 -11.17 -26.03
CA ALA A 488 -21.05 -12.41 -26.45
C ALA A 488 -22.59 -12.29 -26.42
N LEU A 489 -23.14 -11.67 -25.37
CA LEU A 489 -24.57 -11.36 -25.26
C LEU A 489 -25.04 -10.38 -26.34
N LEU A 490 -24.19 -9.41 -26.68
CA LEU A 490 -24.47 -8.47 -27.77
C LEU A 490 -24.51 -9.17 -29.13
N TYR A 491 -23.59 -10.10 -29.42
CA TYR A 491 -23.65 -10.91 -30.64
C TYR A 491 -24.89 -11.81 -30.70
N SER A 492 -25.32 -12.34 -29.55
CA SER A 492 -26.59 -13.06 -29.45
C SER A 492 -27.78 -12.17 -29.77
N LEU A 493 -27.77 -10.91 -29.34
CA LEU A 493 -28.85 -9.94 -29.62
C LEU A 493 -28.92 -9.58 -31.11
N ILE A 494 -27.76 -9.48 -31.78
CA ILE A 494 -27.65 -9.15 -33.22
C ILE A 494 -27.91 -10.38 -34.11
N GLY A 495 -27.99 -11.58 -33.54
CA GLY A 495 -28.19 -12.83 -34.28
C GLY A 495 -26.94 -13.33 -35.03
N THR A 496 -25.75 -12.88 -34.63
CA THR A 496 -24.46 -13.23 -35.26
C THR A 496 -23.60 -14.13 -34.39
N PHE A 497 -24.18 -14.69 -33.32
CA PHE A 497 -23.49 -15.54 -32.37
C PHE A 497 -23.06 -16.88 -33.01
N THR A 498 -21.75 -17.10 -33.10
CA THR A 498 -21.16 -18.38 -33.50
C THR A 498 -19.93 -18.69 -32.62
N PRO A 499 -19.67 -19.97 -32.29
CA PRO A 499 -18.48 -20.35 -31.52
C PRO A 499 -17.17 -19.91 -32.18
N GLU A 500 -17.12 -19.91 -33.51
CA GLU A 500 -15.96 -19.49 -34.32
C GLU A 500 -15.59 -18.02 -34.09
N VAL A 501 -16.59 -17.13 -34.00
CA VAL A 501 -16.36 -15.70 -33.70
C VAL A 501 -15.73 -15.52 -32.30
N LEU A 502 -16.09 -16.39 -31.35
CA LEU A 502 -15.54 -16.34 -30.00
C LEU A 502 -14.13 -16.94 -29.91
N VAL A 503 -13.83 -17.99 -30.68
CA VAL A 503 -12.45 -18.52 -30.76
C VAL A 503 -11.54 -17.49 -31.41
N LEU A 504 -11.97 -16.89 -32.52
CA LEU A 504 -11.24 -15.82 -33.18
C LEU A 504 -10.97 -14.64 -32.22
N ARG A 505 -11.94 -14.31 -31.37
CA ARG A 505 -11.78 -13.28 -30.34
C ARG A 505 -10.65 -13.59 -29.37
N LEU A 506 -10.46 -14.86 -29.00
CA LEU A 506 -9.34 -15.28 -28.15
C LEU A 506 -8.01 -15.16 -28.90
N GLU A 507 -7.95 -15.63 -30.14
CA GLU A 507 -6.75 -15.56 -31.01
C GLU A 507 -6.28 -14.10 -31.19
N GLU A 508 -7.18 -13.20 -31.53
CA GLU A 508 -6.89 -11.77 -31.70
C GLU A 508 -6.44 -11.12 -30.38
N THR A 509 -7.02 -11.53 -29.25
CA THR A 509 -6.62 -11.02 -27.93
C THR A 509 -5.21 -11.49 -27.58
N VAL A 510 -4.88 -12.75 -27.85
CA VAL A 510 -3.52 -13.28 -27.67
C VAL A 510 -2.54 -12.54 -28.58
N LEU A 511 -2.88 -12.37 -29.86
CA LEU A 511 -2.02 -11.69 -30.83
C LEU A 511 -1.75 -10.24 -30.42
N GLY A 512 -2.78 -9.50 -30.02
CA GLY A 512 -2.63 -8.13 -29.51
C GLY A 512 -1.79 -8.05 -28.23
N ALA A 513 -1.92 -9.03 -27.32
CA ALA A 513 -1.15 -9.07 -26.08
C ALA A 513 0.33 -9.39 -26.35
N LEU A 514 0.60 -10.29 -27.29
CA LEU A 514 1.96 -10.61 -27.77
C LEU A 514 2.58 -9.41 -28.48
N ALA A 515 1.87 -8.79 -29.42
CA ALA A 515 2.35 -7.62 -30.16
C ALA A 515 2.66 -6.44 -29.21
N GLY A 516 1.78 -6.14 -28.26
CA GLY A 516 2.03 -5.14 -27.22
C GLY A 516 3.19 -5.52 -26.30
N GLY A 517 3.31 -6.79 -25.92
CA GLY A 517 4.43 -7.30 -25.12
C GLY A 517 5.78 -7.18 -25.85
N ILE A 518 5.84 -7.56 -27.12
CA ILE A 518 7.02 -7.43 -27.99
C ILE A 518 7.43 -5.96 -28.08
N ALA A 519 6.49 -5.06 -28.37
CA ALA A 519 6.78 -3.63 -28.42
C ALA A 519 7.30 -3.09 -27.07
N ALA A 520 6.72 -3.51 -25.95
CA ALA A 520 7.17 -3.10 -24.63
C ALA A 520 8.57 -3.61 -24.26
N VAL A 521 8.95 -4.81 -24.73
CA VAL A 521 10.25 -5.44 -24.44
C VAL A 521 11.35 -4.92 -25.36
N LEU A 522 11.07 -4.72 -26.65
CA LEU A 522 12.07 -4.40 -27.67
C LEU A 522 12.18 -2.90 -27.98
N VAL A 523 11.09 -2.13 -27.89
CA VAL A 523 11.07 -0.71 -28.31
C VAL A 523 11.27 0.20 -27.11
N LEU A 524 12.36 0.98 -27.13
CA LEU A 524 12.70 2.00 -26.12
C LEU A 524 12.43 1.54 -24.67
N PRO A 525 12.99 0.41 -24.21
CA PRO A 525 12.30 -0.34 -23.19
C PRO A 525 12.62 0.25 -21.79
N THR A 526 11.63 0.50 -20.92
CA THR A 526 11.86 1.05 -19.55
C THR A 526 12.27 -0.04 -18.57
N LYS A 527 13.47 0.03 -17.99
CA LYS A 527 13.92 -1.02 -17.06
C LYS A 527 13.14 -0.85 -15.74
N THR A 528 12.27 -1.81 -15.38
CA THR A 528 11.52 -1.81 -14.11
C THR A 528 12.44 -1.61 -12.90
N ARG A 529 13.66 -2.16 -12.96
CA ARG A 529 14.70 -2.00 -11.93
C ARG A 529 15.17 -0.56 -11.75
N THR A 530 15.25 0.24 -12.82
CA THR A 530 15.66 1.65 -12.74
C THR A 530 14.59 2.47 -12.03
N ILE A 531 13.31 2.27 -12.38
CA ILE A 531 12.19 2.96 -11.72
C ILE A 531 12.16 2.60 -10.23
N ILE A 532 12.27 1.31 -9.88
CA ILE A 532 12.31 0.89 -8.47
C ILE A 532 13.50 1.51 -7.74
N LYS A 533 14.68 1.61 -8.37
CA LYS A 533 15.85 2.27 -7.77
C LYS A 533 15.58 3.77 -7.55
N GLU A 534 15.05 4.47 -8.53
CA GLU A 534 14.68 5.89 -8.42
C GLU A 534 13.65 6.10 -7.29
N ASP A 535 12.61 5.26 -7.22
CA ASP A 535 11.57 5.34 -6.20
C ASP A 535 12.13 5.01 -4.80
N VAL A 536 13.02 4.02 -4.66
CA VAL A 536 13.72 3.71 -3.39
C VAL A 536 14.56 4.90 -2.96
N ALA A 537 15.37 5.47 -3.86
CA ALA A 537 16.19 6.64 -3.56
C ALA A 537 15.33 7.85 -3.15
N ALA A 538 14.17 8.05 -3.77
CA ALA A 538 13.24 9.11 -3.42
C ALA A 538 12.65 8.94 -2.00
N VAL A 539 12.34 7.71 -1.59
CA VAL A 539 11.90 7.40 -0.22
C VAL A 539 13.03 7.64 0.78
N LEU A 540 14.24 7.14 0.51
CA LEU A 540 15.41 7.33 1.38
C LEU A 540 15.77 8.81 1.53
N ALA A 541 15.69 9.60 0.45
CA ALA A 541 15.91 11.04 0.50
C ALA A 541 14.85 11.77 1.33
N ALA A 542 13.60 11.33 1.27
CA ALA A 542 12.53 11.87 2.11
C ALA A 542 12.73 11.52 3.60
N LEU A 543 13.14 10.28 3.90
CA LEU A 543 13.53 9.88 5.26
C LEU A 543 14.69 10.74 5.80
N ARG A 544 15.69 11.03 4.97
CA ARG A 544 16.83 11.88 5.36
C ARG A 544 16.37 13.30 5.70
N GLY A 545 15.52 13.89 4.84
CA GLY A 545 14.94 15.22 5.10
C GLY A 545 14.19 15.25 6.42
N PHE A 546 13.32 14.27 6.65
CA PHE A 546 12.56 14.14 7.90
C PHE A 546 13.45 14.04 9.14
N VAL A 547 14.50 13.21 9.11
CA VAL A 547 15.42 13.07 10.26
C VAL A 547 16.12 14.39 10.59
N GLY A 548 16.51 15.17 9.57
CA GLY A 548 17.10 16.49 9.75
C GLY A 548 16.12 17.47 10.40
N ASP A 549 14.94 17.61 9.81
CA ASP A 549 13.94 18.59 10.25
C ASP A 549 13.32 18.21 11.61
N ALA A 550 13.15 16.92 11.89
CA ALA A 550 12.72 16.44 13.20
C ALA A 550 13.73 16.77 14.30
N THR A 551 15.03 16.76 13.96
CA THR A 551 16.09 17.16 14.89
C THR A 551 16.03 18.66 15.18
N GLY A 552 15.81 19.49 14.15
CA GLY A 552 15.64 20.94 14.30
C GLY A 552 14.42 21.31 15.15
N LEU A 553 13.27 20.64 14.93
CA LEU A 553 12.07 20.84 15.76
C LEU A 553 12.32 20.47 17.23
N LEU A 554 12.86 19.26 17.48
CA LEU A 554 13.00 18.71 18.83
C LEU A 554 14.09 19.40 19.67
N ARG A 555 15.11 19.98 19.02
CA ARG A 555 16.23 20.64 19.69
C ARG A 555 16.13 22.16 19.66
N ASP A 556 15.87 22.72 18.48
CA ASP A 556 15.99 24.16 18.19
C ASP A 556 14.61 24.85 18.07
N ALA A 557 13.51 24.10 18.22
CA ALA A 557 12.12 24.57 18.08
C ALA A 557 11.79 25.18 16.71
N ASP A 558 12.44 24.66 15.65
CA ASP A 558 12.17 25.08 14.28
C ASP A 558 10.71 24.82 13.89
N THR A 559 10.07 25.77 13.20
CA THR A 559 8.69 25.60 12.73
C THR A 559 8.68 24.76 11.45
N VAL A 560 8.54 23.44 11.59
CA VAL A 560 8.42 22.50 10.47
C VAL A 560 7.19 21.60 10.65
N ASP A 561 6.44 21.39 9.57
CA ASP A 561 5.33 20.43 9.56
C ASP A 561 5.86 19.01 9.28
N LEU A 562 6.21 18.30 10.36
CA LEU A 562 6.66 16.91 10.28
C LEU A 562 5.54 15.95 9.85
N ILE A 563 4.27 16.30 10.07
CA ILE A 563 3.15 15.44 9.70
C ILE A 563 3.05 15.39 8.18
N ASP A 564 3.14 16.54 7.49
CA ASP A 564 3.15 16.59 6.04
C ASP A 564 4.35 15.88 5.40
N GLN A 565 5.53 15.96 6.02
CA GLN A 565 6.70 15.21 5.57
C GLN A 565 6.52 13.69 5.71
N SER A 566 5.95 13.24 6.83
CA SER A 566 5.64 11.82 7.05
C SER A 566 4.70 11.27 5.97
N ARG A 567 3.73 12.09 5.53
CA ARG A 567 2.79 11.74 4.45
C ARG A 567 3.45 11.68 3.08
N GLU A 568 4.36 12.60 2.77
CA GLU A 568 5.09 12.55 1.50
C GLU A 568 5.97 11.29 1.44
N ILE A 569 6.53 10.84 2.57
CA ILE A 569 7.23 9.54 2.68
C ILE A 569 6.26 8.38 2.38
N ASP A 570 5.07 8.36 2.99
CA ASP A 570 4.08 7.31 2.76
C ASP A 570 3.60 7.25 1.31
N LYS A 571 3.36 8.42 0.70
CA LYS A 571 2.97 8.53 -0.70
C LYS A 571 4.05 7.97 -1.63
N LYS A 572 5.31 8.34 -1.41
CA LYS A 572 6.46 7.79 -2.17
C LYS A 572 6.59 6.28 -1.94
N LEU A 573 6.38 5.80 -0.72
CA LEU A 573 6.40 4.36 -0.41
C LEU A 573 5.24 3.61 -1.08
N ALA A 574 4.05 4.21 -1.16
CA ALA A 574 2.90 3.65 -1.88
C ALA A 574 3.16 3.60 -3.40
N GLU A 575 3.77 4.64 -3.96
CA GLU A 575 4.22 4.68 -5.35
C GLU A 575 5.26 3.58 -5.63
N LEU A 576 6.25 3.42 -4.75
CA LEU A 576 7.24 2.36 -4.81
C LEU A 576 6.60 0.97 -4.73
N ARG A 577 5.68 0.73 -3.79
CA ARG A 577 4.96 -0.56 -3.67
C ARG A 577 4.19 -0.89 -4.96
N LYS A 578 3.56 0.11 -5.56
CA LYS A 578 2.85 -0.02 -6.84
C LYS A 578 3.81 -0.32 -8.00
N ALA A 579 4.96 0.36 -8.06
CA ALA A 579 6.00 0.10 -9.05
C ALA A 579 6.63 -1.30 -8.89
N ALA A 580 6.71 -1.80 -7.66
CA ALA A 580 7.23 -3.12 -7.29
C ALA A 580 6.21 -4.28 -7.44
N GLU A 581 4.91 -4.01 -7.62
CA GLU A 581 3.86 -5.05 -7.77
C GLU A 581 4.23 -6.10 -8.85
N PRO A 582 4.69 -5.72 -10.06
CA PRO A 582 5.01 -6.70 -11.10
C PRO A 582 6.16 -7.65 -10.75
N MET A 583 7.09 -7.23 -9.90
CA MET A 583 8.22 -8.05 -9.44
C MET A 583 7.87 -8.90 -8.20
N THR A 584 6.88 -8.46 -7.42
CA THR A 584 6.44 -9.18 -6.21
C THR A 584 5.28 -10.14 -6.46
N HIS A 585 4.63 -10.07 -7.63
CA HIS A 585 3.53 -10.94 -8.03
C HIS A 585 3.95 -12.42 -8.12
N VAL A 586 3.03 -13.35 -7.79
CA VAL A 586 3.29 -14.80 -7.77
C VAL A 586 3.73 -15.35 -9.14
N ILE A 587 3.22 -14.74 -10.20
CA ILE A 587 3.46 -15.11 -11.61
C ILE A 587 4.71 -14.39 -12.17
N SER A 588 5.39 -13.56 -11.39
CA SER A 588 6.55 -12.81 -11.87
C SER A 588 7.71 -13.76 -12.24
N PRO A 589 8.38 -13.54 -13.38
CA PRO A 589 9.56 -14.33 -13.75
C PRO A 589 10.77 -14.13 -12.81
N TYR A 590 10.75 -13.09 -11.96
CA TYR A 590 11.86 -12.72 -11.06
C TYR A 590 11.78 -13.39 -9.68
N ARG A 591 11.72 -14.74 -9.62
CA ARG A 591 11.51 -15.49 -8.36
C ARG A 591 12.57 -15.24 -7.28
N ASN A 592 13.85 -15.14 -7.64
CA ASN A 592 14.93 -15.01 -6.65
C ASN A 592 14.98 -13.62 -5.99
N GLN A 593 14.62 -12.55 -6.70
CA GLN A 593 14.64 -11.17 -6.20
C GLN A 593 13.38 -10.80 -5.40
N ARG A 594 12.38 -11.69 -5.40
CA ARG A 594 11.09 -11.46 -4.76
C ARG A 594 11.18 -11.44 -3.24
N SER A 595 12.06 -12.23 -2.63
CA SER A 595 12.27 -12.24 -1.17
C SER A 595 12.95 -10.96 -0.71
N GLU A 596 14.05 -10.58 -1.36
CA GLU A 596 14.82 -9.37 -1.04
C GLU A 596 13.98 -8.10 -1.18
N LEU A 597 13.26 -7.93 -2.30
CA LEU A 597 12.41 -6.76 -2.49
C LEU A 597 11.25 -6.70 -1.48
N ARG A 598 10.64 -7.84 -1.13
CA ARG A 598 9.62 -7.88 -0.07
C ARG A 598 10.19 -7.52 1.30
N HIS A 599 11.42 -7.95 1.57
CA HIS A 599 12.10 -7.62 2.82
C HIS A 599 12.41 -6.13 2.89
N LEU A 600 12.98 -5.54 1.82
CA LEU A 600 13.24 -4.10 1.74
C LEU A 600 11.94 -3.28 1.89
N LEU A 601 10.86 -3.65 1.19
CA LEU A 601 9.55 -2.98 1.34
C LEU A 601 8.97 -3.11 2.75
N ALA A 602 9.29 -4.19 3.48
CA ALA A 602 8.89 -4.35 4.87
C ALA A 602 9.71 -3.43 5.79
N ILE A 603 11.02 -3.33 5.60
CA ILE A 603 11.91 -2.44 6.38
C ILE A 603 11.52 -0.97 6.14
N LEU A 604 11.30 -0.56 4.89
CA LEU A 604 10.81 0.78 4.55
C LEU A 604 9.42 1.05 5.13
N GLY A 605 8.54 0.05 5.13
CA GLY A 605 7.24 0.13 5.80
C GLY A 605 7.34 0.36 7.30
N SER A 606 8.26 -0.35 7.97
CA SER A 606 8.54 -0.11 9.39
C SER A 606 9.16 1.26 9.63
N SER A 607 10.01 1.74 8.73
CA SER A 607 10.62 3.07 8.85
C SER A 607 9.57 4.17 8.76
N ALA A 608 8.65 4.07 7.80
CA ALA A 608 7.53 4.99 7.64
C ALA A 608 6.60 5.00 8.88
N TYR A 609 6.40 3.84 9.53
CA TYR A 609 5.68 3.79 10.81
C TYR A 609 6.38 4.61 11.91
N TYR A 610 7.69 4.42 12.11
CA TYR A 610 8.41 5.17 13.16
C TYR A 610 8.49 6.66 12.85
N VAL A 611 8.60 7.04 11.58
CA VAL A 611 8.48 8.44 11.14
C VAL A 611 7.12 9.04 11.51
N ARG A 612 6.01 8.34 11.24
CA ARG A 612 4.67 8.81 11.64
C ARG A 612 4.52 8.90 13.16
N ASP A 613 5.01 7.90 13.89
CA ASP A 613 4.97 7.91 15.36
C ASP A 613 5.80 9.06 15.93
N LEU A 614 6.94 9.38 15.33
CA LEU A 614 7.73 10.57 15.68
C LEU A 614 6.98 11.86 15.35
N ALA A 615 6.46 12.00 14.13
CA ALA A 615 5.74 13.20 13.70
C ALA A 615 4.52 13.52 14.59
N ALA A 616 3.78 12.49 15.00
CA ALA A 616 2.58 12.66 15.82
C ALA A 616 2.88 13.00 17.29
N ASN A 617 4.08 12.73 17.78
CA ASN A 617 4.44 12.96 19.20
C ASN A 617 5.55 14.00 19.37
N ALA A 618 6.07 14.59 18.29
CA ALA A 618 7.15 15.56 18.34
C ALA A 618 6.64 16.93 18.79
N GLU A 619 7.21 17.43 19.87
CA GLU A 619 6.93 18.77 20.39
C GLU A 619 8.18 19.67 20.27
N PRO A 620 8.01 20.98 19.99
CA PRO A 620 9.13 21.90 19.88
C PRO A 620 9.99 21.91 21.16
N ALA A 621 11.31 21.84 21.00
CA ALA A 621 12.29 21.86 22.09
C ALA A 621 12.16 20.74 23.16
N LEU A 622 11.42 19.65 22.89
CA LEU A 622 11.25 18.55 23.84
C LEU A 622 12.60 17.90 24.26
N LEU A 623 13.58 17.86 23.37
CA LEU A 623 14.91 17.28 23.60
C LEU A 623 16.03 18.33 23.52
N ALA A 624 15.73 19.61 23.80
CA ALA A 624 16.70 20.70 23.71
C ALA A 624 17.98 20.48 24.52
N ALA A 625 17.91 19.76 25.64
CA ALA A 625 19.04 19.49 26.53
C ALA A 625 19.85 18.22 26.16
N ASP A 626 19.43 17.44 25.14
CA ASP A 626 20.13 16.21 24.76
C ASP A 626 21.15 16.45 23.64
N ASP A 627 22.43 16.53 24.01
CA ASP A 627 23.54 16.70 23.07
C ASP A 627 23.82 15.48 22.18
N ARG A 628 23.18 14.33 22.44
CA ARG A 628 23.37 13.11 21.64
C ARG A 628 22.49 13.11 20.41
N LEU A 629 21.32 13.76 20.46
CA LEU A 629 20.35 13.77 19.37
C LEU A 629 20.97 14.20 18.03
N PRO A 630 21.73 15.32 17.91
CA PRO A 630 22.36 15.68 16.65
C PRO A 630 23.38 14.66 16.14
N ARG A 631 24.09 13.97 17.04
CA ARG A 631 25.08 12.94 16.66
C ARG A 631 24.39 11.73 16.06
N THR A 632 23.34 11.24 16.71
CA THR A 632 22.53 10.12 16.22
C THR A 632 21.84 10.48 14.90
N SER A 633 21.23 11.66 14.81
CA SER A 633 20.58 12.12 13.59
C SER A 633 21.56 12.32 12.42
N SER A 634 22.76 12.85 12.67
CA SER A 634 23.81 12.97 11.65
C SER A 634 24.25 11.60 11.16
N ARG A 635 24.46 10.63 12.07
CA ARG A 635 24.79 9.24 11.71
C ARG A 635 23.72 8.62 10.82
N ILE A 636 22.44 8.74 11.20
CA ILE A 636 21.31 8.23 10.41
C ILE A 636 21.28 8.90 9.02
N ALA A 637 21.45 10.23 8.96
CA ALA A 637 21.45 10.98 7.71
C ALA A 637 22.62 10.60 6.78
N ASP A 638 23.81 10.36 7.34
CA ASP A 638 24.99 9.92 6.59
C ASP A 638 24.82 8.49 6.06
N ASN A 639 24.28 7.58 6.88
CA ASN A 639 23.91 6.24 6.46
C ASN A 639 22.88 6.27 5.32
N LEU A 640 21.85 7.11 5.42
CA LEU A 640 20.86 7.30 4.35
C LEU A 640 21.50 7.85 3.06
N ASN A 641 22.46 8.79 3.15
CA ASN A 641 23.20 9.28 1.98
C ASN A 641 24.00 8.16 1.29
N ARG A 642 24.64 7.27 2.07
CA ARG A 642 25.36 6.10 1.54
C ARG A 642 24.40 5.14 0.82
N LEU A 643 23.23 4.86 1.40
CA LEU A 643 22.20 4.04 0.77
C LEU A 643 21.67 4.67 -0.53
N ILE A 644 21.44 5.99 -0.55
CA ILE A 644 21.00 6.72 -1.76
C ILE A 644 22.05 6.60 -2.87
N ALA A 645 23.34 6.79 -2.54
CA ALA A 645 24.44 6.65 -3.49
C ALA A 645 24.55 5.23 -4.06
N ALA A 646 24.43 4.20 -3.19
CA ALA A 646 24.46 2.79 -3.60
C ALA A 646 23.31 2.44 -4.56
N VAL A 647 22.12 2.99 -4.33
CA VAL A 647 20.96 2.79 -5.21
C VAL A 647 21.15 3.47 -6.56
N GLY A 648 21.69 4.70 -6.57
CA GLY A 648 21.91 5.56 -7.74
C GLY A 648 22.97 5.06 -8.74
N GLY A 649 23.86 4.14 -8.33
CA GLY A 649 24.86 3.55 -9.23
C GLY A 649 26.02 4.48 -9.57
N SER A 650 26.40 5.36 -8.65
CA SER A 650 27.63 6.14 -8.72
C SER A 650 28.81 5.16 -8.65
N ASP A 651 29.39 4.76 -9.79
CA ASP A 651 30.60 3.92 -9.86
C ASP A 651 31.88 4.65 -9.37
N ASN A 652 31.76 5.79 -8.68
CA ASN A 652 32.89 6.57 -8.22
C ASN A 652 32.90 6.69 -6.69
N ASP A 653 33.84 5.92 -6.13
CA ASP A 653 34.36 5.87 -4.76
C ASP A 653 33.47 5.39 -3.60
N GLY A 654 33.90 4.25 -3.05
CA GLY A 654 33.70 3.87 -1.66
C GLY A 654 32.65 2.79 -1.45
N GLY A 655 33.09 1.56 -1.16
CA GLY A 655 32.33 0.62 -0.36
C GLY A 655 32.08 1.22 1.02
N GLY A 656 31.09 2.11 1.11
CA GLY A 656 30.71 2.78 2.34
C GLY A 656 29.93 1.80 3.20
N GLU A 657 30.61 1.20 4.16
CA GLU A 657 30.01 0.43 5.24
C GLU A 657 29.01 1.31 6.00
N VAL A 658 27.84 0.77 6.33
CA VAL A 658 26.87 1.51 7.15
C VAL A 658 27.34 1.45 8.60
N VAL A 659 27.36 2.59 9.31
CA VAL A 659 27.91 2.66 10.67
C VAL A 659 26.78 2.49 11.67
N ALA A 660 26.82 1.41 12.44
CA ALA A 660 26.01 1.25 13.64
C ALA A 660 26.59 2.10 14.78
N GLY A 661 25.76 2.58 15.71
CA GLY A 661 26.30 3.19 16.92
C GLY A 661 25.34 3.13 18.09
N ASP A 662 25.79 3.65 19.23
CA ASP A 662 25.01 3.57 20.47
C ASP A 662 23.69 4.34 20.32
N GLY A 663 22.59 3.68 20.72
CA GLY A 663 21.25 4.26 20.69
C GLY A 663 21.03 5.27 21.81
N LEU A 664 20.20 6.28 21.58
CA LEU A 664 19.81 7.30 22.55
C LEU A 664 19.23 6.68 23.84
N SER A 665 18.51 5.57 23.71
CA SER A 665 17.85 4.87 24.83
C SER A 665 18.79 4.03 25.71
N THR A 666 19.99 3.67 25.24
CA THR A 666 20.94 2.83 26.00
C THR A 666 21.50 3.51 27.25
N HIS A 667 21.34 4.82 27.36
CA HIS A 667 21.89 5.65 28.44
C HIS A 667 20.79 6.34 29.28
N VAL A 668 19.55 5.85 29.19
CA VAL A 668 18.43 6.32 30.03
C VAL A 668 18.61 5.74 31.43
N ARG A 669 18.59 6.61 32.46
CA ARG A 669 18.75 6.19 33.87
C ARG A 669 17.77 5.05 34.22
N PRO A 670 18.22 4.00 34.95
CA PRO A 670 17.34 2.91 35.33
C PRO A 670 16.16 3.37 36.20
N ARG A 671 14.97 2.81 35.93
CA ARG A 671 13.68 3.13 36.58
C ARG A 671 13.69 3.12 38.13
N HIS A 672 14.65 2.44 38.74
CA HIS A 672 14.74 2.19 40.18
C HIS A 672 15.44 3.33 40.95
N LEU A 673 15.96 4.35 40.26
CA LEU A 673 16.61 5.52 40.88
C LEU A 673 15.78 6.80 40.77
N ALA A 674 14.58 6.74 40.18
CA ALA A 674 13.65 7.86 40.08
C ALA A 674 12.44 7.58 41.01
N GLU A 675 12.56 7.95 42.28
CA GLU A 675 11.43 8.00 43.20
C GLU A 675 10.56 9.21 42.84
N GLY A 676 9.52 8.98 42.04
CA GLY A 676 8.54 10.00 41.65
C GLY A 676 7.57 9.48 40.58
N ALA A 677 6.35 10.03 40.56
CA ALA A 677 5.41 9.79 39.46
C ALA A 677 6.10 10.16 38.13
N VAL A 678 6.03 9.27 37.15
CA VAL A 678 6.61 9.49 35.82
C VAL A 678 5.92 10.71 35.20
N ASP A 679 6.66 11.79 34.98
CA ASP A 679 6.15 12.96 34.29
C ASP A 679 5.76 12.59 32.85
N SER A 680 4.66 13.16 32.32
CA SER A 680 4.16 12.81 30.98
C SER A 680 5.20 13.05 29.90
N ASP A 681 5.93 14.16 30.02
CA ASP A 681 6.94 14.63 29.06
C ASP A 681 8.14 13.66 29.03
N ASP A 682 8.42 13.00 30.15
CA ASP A 682 9.49 12.03 30.32
C ASP A 682 9.16 10.67 29.66
N ALA A 683 7.87 10.36 29.52
CA ALA A 683 7.41 9.20 28.76
C ALA A 683 7.41 9.47 27.25
N VAL A 684 6.99 10.66 26.81
CA VAL A 684 7.03 11.10 25.41
C VAL A 684 8.47 11.20 24.92
N SER A 685 9.36 11.82 25.69
CA SER A 685 10.78 11.94 25.36
C SER A 685 11.46 10.58 25.14
N ARG A 686 11.22 9.61 26.03
CA ARG A 686 11.74 8.23 25.87
C ARG A 686 11.19 7.52 24.64
N ARG A 687 9.93 7.77 24.31
CA ARG A 687 9.32 7.23 23.10
C ARG A 687 9.98 7.79 21.85
N ILE A 688 10.21 9.11 21.80
CA ILE A 688 10.89 9.76 20.68
C ILE A 688 12.33 9.22 20.54
N MET A 689 13.09 9.16 21.64
CA MET A 689 14.43 8.57 21.64
C MET A 689 14.42 7.13 21.11
N ALA A 690 13.49 6.30 21.57
CA ALA A 690 13.34 4.95 21.04
C ALA A 690 12.95 4.94 19.55
N GLY A 691 12.15 5.89 19.09
CA GLY A 691 11.80 6.05 17.67
C GLY A 691 13.02 6.27 16.78
N PHE A 692 13.93 7.18 17.19
CA PHE A 692 15.21 7.40 16.51
C PHE A 692 16.10 6.14 16.52
N ASP A 693 16.17 5.43 17.64
CA ASP A 693 16.95 4.19 17.72
C ASP A 693 16.43 3.11 16.77
N HIS A 694 15.11 2.93 16.69
CA HIS A 694 14.51 1.98 15.75
C HIS A 694 14.70 2.41 14.29
N LEU A 695 14.68 3.72 14.00
CA LEU A 695 15.01 4.21 12.67
C LEU A 695 16.46 3.91 12.30
N ASP A 696 17.41 4.12 13.22
CA ASP A 696 18.82 3.79 13.00
C ASP A 696 19.01 2.30 12.71
N GLU A 697 18.42 1.41 13.53
CA GLU A 697 18.44 -0.04 13.31
C GLU A 697 17.87 -0.43 11.94
N LEU A 698 16.76 0.19 11.53
CA LEU A 698 16.13 -0.10 10.24
C LEU A 698 16.97 0.41 9.07
N VAL A 699 17.61 1.58 9.19
CA VAL A 699 18.53 2.13 8.19
C VAL A 699 19.73 1.20 8.01
N VAL A 700 20.32 0.72 9.11
CA VAL A 700 21.38 -0.29 9.08
C VAL A 700 20.91 -1.58 8.40
N ALA A 701 19.72 -2.07 8.76
CA ALA A 701 19.15 -3.28 8.15
C ALA A 701 18.89 -3.17 6.63
N MET A 702 18.79 -1.95 6.07
CA MET A 702 18.66 -1.73 4.63
C MET A 702 19.97 -1.90 3.85
N ALA A 703 21.14 -1.94 4.51
CA ALA A 703 22.45 -2.06 3.88
C ALA A 703 22.55 -3.30 2.97
N ARG A 704 22.30 -4.48 3.56
CA ARG A 704 22.42 -5.77 2.88
C ARG A 704 21.47 -5.93 1.68
N PRO A 705 20.15 -5.63 1.78
CA PRO A 705 19.25 -5.65 0.63
C PRO A 705 19.65 -4.71 -0.52
N LEU A 706 20.40 -3.64 -0.21
CA LEU A 706 20.87 -2.67 -1.19
C LEU A 706 22.31 -2.93 -1.68
N GLY A 707 22.96 -3.99 -1.18
CA GLY A 707 24.29 -4.42 -1.62
C GLY A 707 25.45 -3.73 -0.91
N LEU A 708 25.22 -3.11 0.25
CA LEU A 708 26.26 -2.59 1.14
C LEU A 708 26.56 -3.60 2.26
N SER A 709 27.82 -3.60 2.73
CA SER A 709 28.22 -4.25 3.98
C SER A 709 27.78 -3.41 5.18
N ASP A 710 27.48 -4.09 6.29
CA ASP A 710 27.22 -3.49 7.59
C ASP A 710 28.43 -3.77 8.50
N ASP A 711 28.72 -2.87 9.45
CA ASP A 711 29.83 -2.93 10.44
C ASP A 711 29.78 -4.17 11.35
N THR A 712 28.76 -5.01 11.18
CA THR A 712 28.65 -6.32 11.83
C THR A 712 29.37 -7.46 11.10
N ASP A 713 29.77 -7.27 9.83
CA ASP A 713 30.48 -8.26 9.00
C ASP A 713 32.00 -8.00 8.90
N THR A 714 32.51 -6.92 9.47
CA THR A 714 33.95 -6.73 9.61
C THR A 714 34.46 -7.67 10.70
N GLU A 715 35.24 -8.70 10.31
CA GLU A 715 36.15 -9.39 11.25
C GLU A 715 36.82 -8.30 12.08
N PRO A 716 36.69 -8.32 13.41
CA PRO A 716 36.97 -7.15 14.23
C PRO A 716 38.39 -6.68 13.95
N SER A 717 38.48 -5.52 13.30
CA SER A 717 39.74 -4.83 13.01
C SER A 717 40.54 -4.75 14.30
N GLU A 718 41.66 -5.46 14.32
CA GLU A 718 42.65 -5.43 15.38
C GLU A 718 43.22 -4.01 15.47
N GLU A 719 42.62 -3.12 16.28
CA GLU A 719 43.28 -1.97 16.92
C GLU A 719 42.29 -1.12 17.73
N VAL A 720 41.79 -1.66 18.85
CA VAL A 720 41.40 -0.84 20.01
C VAL A 720 41.81 -1.58 21.28
N ASP A 721 42.72 -0.95 22.02
CA ASP A 721 43.23 -1.23 23.37
C ASP A 721 42.61 -2.45 24.11
N ARG A 722 43.33 -3.57 24.14
CA ARG A 722 42.94 -4.78 24.89
C ARG A 722 43.06 -4.54 26.40
N VAL A 723 41.97 -4.16 27.03
CA VAL A 723 41.68 -4.63 28.39
C VAL A 723 40.72 -5.83 28.26
N THR A 724 41.25 -6.98 27.88
CA THR A 724 40.49 -8.24 27.95
C THR A 724 40.26 -8.56 29.43
N SER A 725 39.00 -8.51 29.88
CA SER A 725 38.63 -9.07 31.17
C SER A 725 38.89 -10.58 31.16
N ARG A 726 39.20 -11.16 32.32
CA ARG A 726 39.53 -12.59 32.43
C ARG A 726 38.69 -13.22 33.52
N LEU A 727 38.05 -14.34 33.20
CA LEU A 727 37.42 -15.19 34.19
C LEU A 727 38.39 -16.33 34.53
N LEU A 728 38.76 -16.41 35.80
CA LEU A 728 39.63 -17.42 36.39
C LEU A 728 38.82 -18.23 37.39
N GLY A 729 39.24 -19.44 37.70
CA GLY A 729 38.62 -20.24 38.75
C GLY A 729 39.09 -21.68 38.70
N GLN A 730 38.57 -22.48 39.62
CA GLN A 730 38.86 -23.91 39.70
C GLN A 730 37.56 -24.72 39.62
N VAL A 731 37.60 -25.81 38.85
CA VAL A 731 36.52 -26.80 38.84
C VAL A 731 36.88 -27.92 39.79
N ARG A 732 35.99 -28.21 40.74
CA ARG A 732 36.18 -29.24 41.77
C ARG A 732 34.98 -30.17 41.83
N ASP A 733 35.21 -31.40 42.25
CA ASP A 733 34.12 -32.31 42.60
C ASP A 733 33.55 -32.00 44.00
N GLY A 734 32.43 -32.64 44.35
CA GLY A 734 31.82 -32.54 45.68
C GLY A 734 32.71 -33.05 46.84
N SER A 735 33.87 -33.66 46.55
CA SER A 735 34.88 -34.07 47.53
C SER A 735 36.05 -33.07 47.65
N GLY A 736 36.07 -32.02 46.81
CA GLY A 736 37.07 -30.96 46.78
C GLY A 736 38.28 -31.24 45.87
N GLN A 737 38.32 -32.38 45.16
CA GLN A 737 39.38 -32.73 44.20
C GLN A 737 39.21 -31.97 42.87
N PRO A 738 40.30 -31.59 42.19
CA PRO A 738 40.24 -30.90 40.91
C PRO A 738 39.69 -31.81 39.80
N LEU A 739 38.78 -31.26 38.98
CA LEU A 739 38.18 -31.94 37.83
C LEU A 739 38.85 -31.46 36.53
N VAL A 740 39.51 -32.39 35.83
CA VAL A 740 40.31 -32.09 34.62
C VAL A 740 39.52 -32.37 33.33
N ASP A 741 38.48 -33.20 33.40
CA ASP A 741 37.63 -33.63 32.29
C ASP A 741 36.39 -32.75 32.07
N ALA A 742 36.25 -31.66 32.84
CA ALA A 742 35.14 -30.72 32.71
C ALA A 742 35.32 -29.78 31.49
N ALA A 743 34.22 -29.33 30.91
CA ALA A 743 34.19 -28.30 29.87
C ALA A 743 33.44 -27.08 30.40
N LEU A 744 34.09 -25.91 30.39
CA LEU A 744 33.45 -24.64 30.74
C LEU A 744 33.12 -23.85 29.49
N THR A 745 31.89 -23.37 29.39
CA THR A 745 31.39 -22.54 28.29
C THR A 745 30.79 -21.27 28.87
N LEU A 746 31.27 -20.11 28.42
CA LEU A 746 30.75 -18.81 28.80
C LEU A 746 29.82 -18.29 27.70
N VAL A 747 28.62 -17.87 28.06
CA VAL A 747 27.56 -17.43 27.12
C VAL A 747 27.09 -16.02 27.48
N ASP A 748 26.87 -15.16 26.48
CA ASP A 748 26.34 -13.81 26.68
C ASP A 748 24.80 -13.77 26.86
N GLY A 749 24.27 -12.59 27.19
CA GLY A 749 22.82 -12.38 27.34
C GLY A 749 21.99 -12.55 26.06
N LYS A 750 22.62 -12.77 24.90
CA LYS A 750 21.97 -13.09 23.62
C LYS A 750 22.07 -14.59 23.27
N GLY A 751 22.65 -15.41 24.14
CA GLY A 751 22.82 -16.85 23.93
C GLY A 751 24.01 -17.23 23.05
N ARG A 752 24.91 -16.28 22.73
CA ARG A 752 26.12 -16.57 21.95
C ARG A 752 27.25 -16.99 22.87
N GLN A 753 27.96 -18.05 22.48
CA GLN A 753 29.15 -18.51 23.19
C GLN A 753 30.28 -17.49 23.03
N VAL A 754 30.78 -16.98 24.16
CA VAL A 754 31.82 -15.95 24.27
C VAL A 754 33.20 -16.58 24.41
N GLY A 755 33.28 -17.73 25.07
CA GLY A 755 34.53 -18.45 25.27
C GLY A 755 34.30 -19.86 25.81
N ARG A 756 35.29 -20.72 25.63
CA ARG A 756 35.30 -22.08 26.16
C ARG A 756 36.68 -22.41 26.70
N SER A 757 36.74 -23.11 27.83
CA SER A 757 37.99 -23.60 28.43
C SER A 757 37.81 -25.03 28.92
N VAL A 758 38.90 -25.77 28.92
CA VAL A 758 39.05 -27.02 29.68
C VAL A 758 39.97 -26.71 30.87
N PRO A 759 39.70 -27.21 32.08
CA PRO A 759 40.59 -27.05 33.22
C PRO A 759 41.96 -27.71 32.98
N ALA A 760 43.02 -27.15 33.58
CA ALA A 760 44.34 -27.77 33.64
C ALA A 760 44.37 -28.94 34.65
N ASP A 761 45.51 -29.65 34.75
CA ASP A 761 45.67 -30.81 35.64
C ASP A 761 45.44 -30.49 37.13
N ASP A 762 45.55 -29.21 37.52
CA ASP A 762 45.23 -28.71 38.86
C ASP A 762 43.78 -28.22 39.00
N GLY A 763 42.93 -28.43 37.99
CA GLY A 763 41.52 -28.03 37.94
C GLY A 763 41.30 -26.55 37.63
N ARG A 764 42.34 -25.76 37.34
CA ARG A 764 42.18 -24.32 37.06
C ARG A 764 41.78 -24.07 35.61
N PHE A 765 40.90 -23.11 35.39
CA PHE A 765 40.49 -22.67 34.06
C PHE A 765 40.70 -21.17 33.87
N ARG A 766 40.82 -20.75 32.60
CA ARG A 766 40.89 -19.35 32.21
C ARG A 766 40.07 -19.10 30.96
N ILE A 767 39.13 -18.17 31.02
CA ILE A 767 38.34 -17.72 29.87
C ILE A 767 38.60 -16.22 29.66
N GLU A 768 38.99 -15.84 28.44
CA GLU A 768 39.07 -14.44 28.04
C GLU A 768 37.68 -13.90 27.72
N VAL A 769 37.38 -12.73 28.24
CA VAL A 769 36.07 -12.09 28.12
C VAL A 769 36.24 -10.77 27.37
N PRO A 770 35.62 -10.61 26.18
CA PRO A 770 35.85 -9.45 25.32
C PRO A 770 35.37 -8.12 25.91
N ARG A 771 34.37 -8.14 26.80
CA ARG A 771 33.76 -6.95 27.41
C ARG A 771 33.40 -7.24 28.86
N SER A 772 33.30 -6.21 29.69
CA SER A 772 32.69 -6.34 31.00
C SER A 772 31.17 -6.52 30.87
N GLY A 773 30.59 -7.43 31.63
CA GLY A 773 29.16 -7.73 31.55
C GLY A 773 28.77 -8.96 32.36
N THR A 774 27.48 -9.27 32.36
CA THR A 774 26.95 -10.47 33.02
C THR A 774 26.85 -11.62 32.00
N TYR A 775 27.45 -12.75 32.34
CA TYR A 775 27.56 -13.93 31.49
C TYR A 775 27.02 -15.16 32.20
N LEU A 776 26.56 -16.16 31.45
CA LEU A 776 26.23 -17.48 31.97
C LEU A 776 27.44 -18.40 31.80
N LEU A 777 28.01 -18.86 32.92
CA LEU A 777 29.07 -19.87 32.94
C LEU A 777 28.44 -21.25 33.09
N ILE A 778 28.57 -22.08 32.07
CA ILE A 778 28.11 -23.47 32.07
C ILE A 778 29.31 -24.38 32.22
N ALA A 779 29.32 -25.23 33.23
CA ALA A 779 30.32 -26.26 33.43
C ALA A 779 29.67 -27.64 33.33
N SER A 780 30.26 -28.55 32.55
CA SER A 780 29.78 -29.92 32.42
C SER A 780 30.95 -30.90 32.43
N SER A 781 30.77 -32.06 33.06
CA SER A 781 31.72 -33.19 33.04
C SER A 781 30.94 -34.48 32.83
N PRO A 782 31.48 -35.49 32.13
CA PRO A 782 30.83 -36.79 31.99
C PRO A 782 30.48 -37.41 33.36
N GLY A 783 29.22 -37.84 33.55
CA GLY A 783 28.75 -38.48 34.78
C GLY A 783 28.47 -37.54 35.97
N ARG A 784 28.40 -36.22 35.75
CA ARG A 784 28.11 -35.20 36.78
C ARG A 784 26.98 -34.28 36.33
N HIS A 785 26.23 -33.72 37.29
CA HIS A 785 25.20 -32.73 36.97
C HIS A 785 25.85 -31.44 36.43
N PRO A 786 25.44 -30.94 35.25
CA PRO A 786 25.97 -29.70 34.72
C PRO A 786 25.51 -28.52 35.58
N SER A 787 26.41 -27.58 35.84
CA SER A 787 26.13 -26.35 36.59
C SER A 787 26.08 -25.16 35.65
N ALA A 788 25.17 -24.21 35.90
CA ALA A 788 24.98 -23.01 35.11
C ALA A 788 24.82 -21.80 36.04
N ASP A 789 25.88 -21.00 36.17
CA ASP A 789 25.96 -19.88 37.11
C ASP A 789 26.03 -18.54 36.36
N LEU A 790 25.26 -17.55 36.82
CA LEU A 790 25.38 -16.17 36.32
C LEU A 790 26.60 -15.50 36.96
N VAL A 791 27.54 -15.02 36.15
CA VAL A 791 28.79 -14.38 36.59
C VAL A 791 28.88 -12.97 36.02
N THR A 792 29.09 -11.98 36.89
CA THR A 792 29.33 -10.59 36.47
C THR A 792 30.83 -10.34 36.39
N VAL A 793 31.32 -10.08 35.18
CA VAL A 793 32.74 -9.84 34.88
C VAL A 793 32.96 -8.33 34.69
N PRO A 794 33.66 -7.63 35.61
CA PRO A 794 34.06 -6.23 35.48
C PRO A 794 35.24 -6.09 34.49
N ALA A 795 35.71 -4.86 34.28
CA ALA A 795 36.96 -4.59 33.57
C ALA A 795 38.16 -5.02 34.44
N GLY A 796 38.54 -6.31 34.38
CA GLY A 796 39.60 -6.90 35.20
C GLY A 796 39.47 -8.43 35.37
N PRO A 797 40.41 -9.09 36.08
CA PRO A 797 40.28 -10.51 36.41
C PRO A 797 39.22 -10.73 37.49
N VAL A 798 38.34 -11.72 37.29
CA VAL A 798 37.40 -12.22 38.31
C VAL A 798 37.61 -13.69 38.52
N GLU A 799 37.56 -14.11 39.78
CA GLU A 799 37.69 -15.51 40.18
C GLU A 799 36.32 -16.09 40.57
N LYS A 800 35.97 -17.24 40.00
CA LYS A 800 34.73 -17.96 40.27
C LYS A 800 34.96 -19.46 40.17
N ASP A 801 34.93 -20.12 41.32
CA ASP A 801 35.02 -21.58 41.40
C ASP A 801 33.68 -22.25 41.08
N VAL A 802 33.77 -23.45 40.53
CA VAL A 802 32.61 -24.26 40.15
C VAL A 802 32.73 -25.65 40.76
N VAL A 803 31.69 -26.09 41.45
CA VAL A 803 31.60 -27.44 42.01
C VAL A 803 30.62 -28.26 41.16
N LEU A 804 31.06 -29.42 40.70
CA LEU A 804 30.22 -30.38 39.96
C LEU A 804 30.00 -31.63 40.80
N ASP A 805 28.76 -31.82 41.26
CA ASP A 805 28.37 -32.99 42.05
C ASP A 805 28.16 -34.22 41.16
N GLU A 806 28.47 -35.40 41.71
CA GLU A 806 28.20 -36.67 41.03
C GLU A 806 26.70 -36.89 40.89
N GLU A 807 26.30 -37.42 39.74
CA GLU A 807 24.93 -37.84 39.48
C GLU A 807 24.62 -39.05 40.38
N ARG A 808 23.99 -38.82 41.54
CA ARG A 808 23.43 -39.92 42.33
C ARG A 808 22.24 -40.47 41.55
N ASP A 809 22.30 -41.75 41.19
CA ASP A 809 21.22 -42.52 40.56
C ASP A 809 19.84 -42.10 41.08
N ALA A 810 19.15 -41.20 40.37
CA ALA A 810 17.79 -40.76 40.67
C ALA A 810 16.74 -41.74 40.09
N TRP A 811 17.11 -43.02 39.99
CA TRP A 811 16.22 -44.13 39.67
C TRP A 811 16.44 -45.28 40.66
N ARG A 812 16.02 -45.06 41.91
CA ARG A 812 15.54 -46.11 42.82
C ARG A 812 14.33 -45.65 43.58
#